data_AF-A0A6L3AKR5-F1
#
_entry.id   AF-A0A6L3AKR5-F1
#
_cell.length_a   1.000
_cell.length_b   1.000
_cell.length_c   1.000
_cell.angle_alpha   90.00
_cell.angle_beta   90.00
_cell.angle_gamma   90.00
#
_symmetry.space_group_name_H-M   'P 1'
#
loop_
_entity.id
_entity.type
_entity.pdbx_description
1 polymer ?
#
loop_
_entity_poly.entity_id
_entity_poly.type
_entity_poly.pdbx_seq_one_letter_code
_entity_poly.pdbx_strand_id
1 'polypeptide(L)'
;MYTIGIDIGSMSTNGILLNEKKEILSSVIIPTGASSKKAADKTYHQILTENKLSEKDIDYIIATGYGRIKVPFAHEVVTEITCHAKGANYYFPKARTIIDIGGQDSKVIKVDANGNVLDFVMNDKCAAGTGRFLEVMARTLEIDLEDMGGLSLNGKENVSVSSLCTVFAESEVVSLIGADHKAADICRGLHISIAKRITAQVKRIGLEEEIVMTGGVAKNIGVVAELERNLGCKIRISEEPQINGALGAALIALEKARSKVSTSTSVSGNTSTEISIAEFSVEDHNLPKIGYFCSYTPVELIRAAGFHPVRIKGAEKESCAANEVLCGNICPYIKAVVDQKINGNLEDFKGMVFVNSCDGMRRLYDAWIRLDEGKKTFNYILDIPKNTDDAAVYYYANLLKNLKEKLESYFTLKIHHDDINHSISLYNAARERVRLFLQKYWSGYIGQSGYEIFSLLKKGVNVLPEKFNVYLNHVMKQKGDVRDTRDIPRLFIWGSIMENEKIMKVIEDAGAKVVAEDLCNGSRYFDAQISMGNDPIFSIAKRYITRAPCSRMVNIFERINNVLAIMQEKSIHGAIYHTLKFCDHNLLDYPVIKKTFHEKNIPLLHLNCDYTASSEGQIKTRVEAFLEQLTSTPK
;
A
#
# COMPACT_ATOMS: atom_id res chain seq x y z
N MET A 1 -24.46 22.45 -19.83
CA MET A 1 -23.24 22.33 -19.01
C MET A 1 -22.03 22.02 -19.88
N TYR A 2 -20.87 22.59 -19.59
CA TYR A 2 -19.59 22.31 -20.23
C TYR A 2 -18.53 21.92 -19.20
N THR A 3 -17.86 20.80 -19.44
CA THR A 3 -16.77 20.33 -18.57
C THR A 3 -15.51 20.03 -19.37
N ILE A 4 -14.36 20.25 -18.73
CA ILE A 4 -13.06 20.03 -19.34
C ILE A 4 -12.27 18.99 -18.56
N GLY A 5 -11.65 18.07 -19.29
CA GLY A 5 -10.63 17.17 -18.77
C GLY A 5 -9.28 17.49 -19.39
N ILE A 6 -8.23 17.61 -18.58
CA ILE A 6 -6.85 17.84 -19.05
C ILE A 6 -5.96 16.73 -18.52
N ASP A 7 -5.35 15.97 -19.43
CA ASP A 7 -4.40 14.91 -19.14
C ASP A 7 -2.99 15.36 -19.49
N ILE A 8 -2.11 15.43 -18.49
CA ILE A 8 -0.76 15.95 -18.64
C ILE A 8 0.24 14.81 -18.51
N GLY A 9 0.47 14.16 -19.64
CA GLY A 9 1.48 13.12 -19.78
C GLY A 9 2.89 13.67 -19.96
N SER A 10 3.87 12.77 -19.94
CA SER A 10 5.28 13.10 -20.12
C SER A 10 5.61 13.59 -21.54
N MET A 11 4.88 13.12 -22.56
CA MET A 11 5.12 13.47 -23.96
C MET A 11 4.05 14.38 -24.56
N SER A 12 2.79 14.14 -24.23
CA SER A 12 1.66 14.96 -24.69
C SER A 12 0.79 15.44 -23.55
N THR A 13 0.19 16.60 -23.76
CA THR A 13 -0.91 17.14 -22.97
C THR A 13 -2.15 17.11 -23.82
N ASN A 14 -3.19 16.46 -23.31
CA ASN A 14 -4.43 16.21 -24.01
C ASN A 14 -5.56 16.95 -23.29
N GLY A 15 -6.46 17.57 -24.03
CA GLY A 15 -7.61 18.28 -23.48
C GLY A 15 -8.89 17.86 -24.18
N ILE A 16 -9.97 17.68 -23.41
CA ILE A 16 -11.29 17.32 -23.92
C ILE A 16 -12.33 18.27 -23.34
N LEU A 17 -13.18 18.81 -24.21
CA LEU A 17 -14.40 19.55 -23.86
C LEU A 17 -15.62 18.66 -24.08
N LEU A 18 -16.40 18.45 -23.03
CA LEU A 18 -17.68 17.74 -23.10
C LEU A 18 -18.86 18.68 -22.87
N ASN A 19 -19.98 18.35 -23.49
CA ASN A 19 -21.28 18.91 -23.14
C ASN A 19 -22.05 18.01 -22.15
N GLU A 20 -23.22 18.48 -21.74
CA GLU A 20 -24.11 17.77 -20.82
C GLU A 20 -24.60 16.40 -21.31
N LYS A 21 -24.58 16.16 -22.63
CA LYS A 21 -24.98 14.88 -23.25
C LYS A 21 -23.81 13.90 -23.37
N LYS A 22 -22.63 14.23 -22.82
CA LYS A 22 -21.36 13.49 -22.95
C LYS A 22 -20.77 13.51 -24.36
N GLU A 23 -21.19 14.45 -25.22
CA GLU A 23 -20.65 14.58 -26.57
C GLU A 23 -19.32 15.36 -26.51
N ILE A 24 -18.31 14.88 -27.24
CA ILE A 24 -17.00 15.54 -27.38
C ILE A 24 -17.15 16.71 -28.36
N LEU A 25 -17.03 17.93 -27.85
CA LEU A 25 -17.10 19.14 -28.68
C LEU A 25 -15.74 19.55 -29.23
N SER A 26 -14.68 19.27 -28.49
CA SER A 26 -13.31 19.57 -28.90
C SER A 26 -12.34 18.62 -28.22
N SER A 27 -11.29 18.26 -28.97
CA SER A 27 -10.17 17.47 -28.51
C SER A 27 -8.87 18.13 -28.96
N VAL A 28 -7.98 18.43 -28.02
CA VAL A 28 -6.68 19.05 -28.28
C VAL A 28 -5.59 18.11 -27.82
N ILE A 29 -4.57 17.89 -28.65
CA ILE A 29 -3.37 17.13 -28.31
C ILE A 29 -2.18 18.02 -28.67
N ILE A 30 -1.35 18.33 -27.68
CA ILE A 30 -0.10 19.09 -27.91
C ILE A 30 1.09 18.41 -27.23
N PRO A 31 2.33 18.62 -27.71
CA PRO A 31 3.51 18.19 -26.97
C PRO A 31 3.62 18.87 -25.60
N THR A 32 3.88 18.11 -24.53
CA THR A 32 4.04 18.67 -23.16
C THR A 32 5.27 19.56 -23.05
N GLY A 33 6.36 19.19 -23.72
CA GLY A 33 7.63 19.94 -23.70
C GLY A 33 8.24 20.08 -22.29
N ALA A 34 9.08 21.10 -22.10
CA ALA A 34 9.82 21.30 -20.85
C ALA A 34 8.97 21.79 -19.67
N SER A 35 7.77 22.33 -19.93
CA SER A 35 6.90 22.89 -18.88
C SER A 35 5.47 22.39 -19.02
N SER A 36 5.14 21.40 -18.20
CA SER A 36 3.79 20.83 -18.12
C SER A 36 2.71 21.85 -17.78
N LYS A 37 3.03 22.88 -16.97
CA LYS A 37 2.11 23.98 -16.67
C LYS A 37 1.77 24.78 -17.93
N LYS A 38 2.79 25.22 -18.70
CA LYS A 38 2.56 25.97 -19.94
C LYS A 38 1.78 25.17 -20.97
N ALA A 39 2.03 23.86 -21.06
CA ALA A 39 1.27 22.97 -21.93
C ALA A 39 -0.20 22.86 -21.48
N ALA A 40 -0.46 22.72 -20.19
CA ALA A 40 -1.83 22.73 -19.65
C ALA A 40 -2.55 24.05 -19.94
N ASP A 41 -1.92 25.20 -19.66
CA ASP A 41 -2.47 26.53 -19.94
C ASP A 41 -2.78 26.69 -21.44
N LYS A 42 -1.84 26.30 -22.32
CA LYS A 42 -2.02 26.37 -23.78
C LYS A 42 -3.17 25.48 -24.25
N THR A 43 -3.26 24.25 -23.73
CA THR A 43 -4.34 23.31 -24.07
C THR A 43 -5.70 23.88 -23.65
N TYR A 44 -5.79 24.42 -22.44
CA TYR A 44 -7.01 25.04 -21.92
C TYR A 44 -7.45 26.24 -22.77
N HIS A 45 -6.55 27.19 -23.04
CA HIS A 45 -6.86 28.35 -23.85
C HIS A 45 -7.21 28.01 -25.31
N GLN A 46 -6.58 26.99 -25.88
CA GLN A 46 -6.91 26.51 -27.22
C GLN A 46 -8.35 25.98 -27.28
N ILE A 47 -8.76 25.16 -26.30
CA ILE A 47 -10.16 24.69 -26.19
C ILE A 47 -11.13 25.86 -26.12
N LEU A 48 -10.87 26.85 -25.25
CA LEU A 48 -11.75 28.01 -25.11
C LEU A 48 -11.85 28.81 -26.41
N THR A 49 -10.71 29.04 -27.07
CA THR A 49 -10.64 29.85 -28.28
C THR A 49 -11.34 29.18 -29.46
N GLU A 50 -11.09 27.88 -29.70
CA GLU A 50 -11.70 27.12 -30.80
C GLU A 50 -13.22 27.02 -30.66
N ASN A 51 -13.73 26.98 -29.43
CA ASN A 51 -15.16 26.84 -29.13
C ASN A 51 -15.85 28.18 -28.80
N LYS A 52 -15.13 29.30 -28.85
CA LYS A 52 -15.63 30.65 -28.51
C LYS A 52 -16.26 30.70 -27.11
N LEU A 53 -15.67 29.99 -26.15
CA LEU A 53 -16.09 29.94 -24.76
C LEU A 53 -15.20 30.85 -23.90
N SER A 54 -15.76 31.34 -22.80
CA SER A 54 -15.02 31.99 -21.72
C SER A 54 -14.84 31.05 -20.54
N GLU A 55 -13.95 31.39 -19.60
CA GLU A 55 -13.74 30.58 -18.39
C GLU A 55 -15.03 30.42 -17.56
N LYS A 56 -15.94 31.40 -17.61
CA LYS A 56 -17.22 31.39 -16.89
C LYS A 56 -18.22 30.37 -17.44
N ASP A 57 -18.02 29.91 -18.67
CA ASP A 57 -18.89 28.94 -19.32
C ASP A 57 -18.54 27.50 -18.93
N ILE A 58 -17.40 27.29 -18.24
CA ILE A 58 -16.91 25.97 -17.84
C ILE A 58 -17.35 25.66 -16.41
N ASP A 59 -18.21 24.65 -16.27
CA ASP A 59 -18.80 24.27 -14.98
C ASP A 59 -17.82 23.54 -14.06
N TYR A 60 -16.93 22.71 -14.64
CA TYR A 60 -15.96 21.93 -13.88
C TYR A 60 -14.78 21.48 -14.74
N ILE A 61 -13.61 21.41 -14.11
CA ILE A 61 -12.34 21.06 -14.74
C ILE A 61 -11.63 20.03 -13.88
N ILE A 62 -11.26 18.90 -14.47
CA ILE A 62 -10.42 17.90 -13.81
C ILE A 62 -9.09 17.78 -14.54
N ALA A 63 -8.00 17.78 -13.77
CA ALA A 63 -6.67 17.49 -14.27
C ALA A 63 -6.23 16.06 -13.88
N THR A 64 -5.55 15.38 -14.79
CA THR A 64 -5.00 14.04 -14.64
C THR A 64 -3.60 13.92 -15.25
N GLY A 65 -2.99 12.75 -15.12
CA GLY A 65 -1.62 12.48 -15.56
C GLY A 65 -0.56 12.88 -14.54
N TYR A 66 0.71 12.72 -14.93
CA TYR A 66 1.87 13.02 -14.08
C TYR A 66 1.96 14.51 -13.73
N GLY A 67 1.56 15.39 -14.64
CA GLY A 67 1.60 16.84 -14.47
C GLY A 67 0.44 17.44 -13.67
N ARG A 68 -0.56 16.65 -13.26
CA ARG A 68 -1.86 17.13 -12.72
C ARG A 68 -1.77 18.12 -11.56
N ILE A 69 -0.77 17.98 -10.69
CA ILE A 69 -0.58 18.84 -9.50
C ILE A 69 -0.14 20.27 -9.90
N LYS A 70 0.32 20.48 -11.13
CA LYS A 70 0.82 21.78 -11.62
C LYS A 70 -0.26 22.61 -12.32
N VAL A 71 -1.53 22.27 -12.16
CA VAL A 71 -2.68 22.90 -12.84
C VAL A 71 -3.57 23.65 -11.83
N PRO A 72 -3.26 24.91 -11.50
CA PRO A 72 -3.98 25.64 -10.46
C PRO A 72 -5.42 25.99 -10.84
N PHE A 73 -5.77 25.96 -12.13
CA PHE A 73 -7.12 26.24 -12.63
C PHE A 73 -8.02 25.00 -12.66
N ALA A 74 -7.49 23.81 -12.38
CA ALA A 74 -8.32 22.62 -12.24
C ALA A 74 -9.07 22.66 -10.90
N HIS A 75 -10.34 22.31 -10.92
CA HIS A 75 -11.17 22.28 -9.71
C HIS A 75 -10.79 21.09 -8.82
N GLU A 76 -10.37 19.98 -9.43
CA GLU A 76 -9.99 18.75 -8.76
C GLU A 76 -8.94 18.01 -9.60
N VAL A 77 -8.14 17.17 -8.95
CA VAL A 77 -7.19 16.28 -9.62
C VAL A 77 -7.65 14.84 -9.41
N VAL A 78 -7.58 14.04 -10.47
CA VAL A 78 -7.96 12.62 -10.45
C VAL A 78 -6.81 11.80 -11.00
N THR A 79 -6.64 10.57 -10.53
CA THR A 79 -5.59 9.69 -11.04
C THR A 79 -5.82 9.33 -12.51
N GLU A 80 -4.72 9.17 -13.25
CA GLU A 80 -4.78 8.72 -14.66
C GLU A 80 -5.34 7.30 -14.79
N ILE A 81 -5.19 6.46 -13.76
CA ILE A 81 -5.75 5.11 -13.73
C ILE A 81 -7.28 5.19 -13.80
N THR A 82 -7.90 5.97 -12.93
CA THR A 82 -9.35 6.17 -12.91
C THR A 82 -9.84 6.87 -14.17
N CYS A 83 -9.10 7.85 -14.67
CA CYS A 83 -9.46 8.54 -15.90
C CYS A 83 -9.40 7.61 -17.13
N HIS A 84 -8.32 6.85 -17.32
CA HIS A 84 -8.22 5.89 -18.42
C HIS A 84 -9.27 4.78 -18.30
N ALA A 85 -9.57 4.32 -17.08
CA ALA A 85 -10.66 3.38 -16.81
C ALA A 85 -12.02 3.93 -17.29
N LYS A 86 -12.34 5.16 -16.91
CA LYS A 86 -13.59 5.82 -17.27
C LYS A 86 -13.69 6.12 -18.77
N GLY A 87 -12.60 6.60 -19.38
CA GLY A 87 -12.53 6.90 -20.81
C GLY A 87 -12.69 5.65 -21.68
N ALA A 88 -12.00 4.56 -21.33
CA ALA A 88 -12.14 3.29 -22.01
C ALA A 88 -13.56 2.72 -21.89
N ASN A 89 -14.15 2.78 -20.69
CA ASN A 89 -15.51 2.28 -20.45
C ASN A 89 -16.58 3.09 -21.21
N TYR A 90 -16.33 4.38 -21.47
CA TYR A 90 -17.22 5.20 -22.30
C TYR A 90 -17.31 4.70 -23.74
N TYR A 91 -16.17 4.39 -24.37
CA TYR A 91 -16.15 3.83 -25.73
C TYR A 91 -16.57 2.36 -25.77
N PHE A 92 -16.16 1.59 -24.74
CA PHE A 92 -16.34 0.14 -24.69
C PHE A 92 -16.92 -0.27 -23.33
N PRO A 93 -18.25 -0.20 -23.13
CA PRO A 93 -18.90 -0.51 -21.84
C PRO A 93 -18.70 -1.95 -21.34
N LYS A 94 -18.25 -2.85 -22.22
CA LYS A 94 -17.94 -4.25 -21.88
C LYS A 94 -16.50 -4.46 -21.44
N ALA A 95 -15.65 -3.44 -21.47
CA ALA A 95 -14.23 -3.56 -21.13
C ALA A 95 -14.04 -4.15 -19.73
N ARG A 96 -13.11 -5.10 -19.59
CA ARG A 96 -12.73 -5.68 -18.28
C ARG A 96 -11.24 -5.51 -17.98
N THR A 97 -10.42 -5.48 -19.03
CA THR A 97 -8.98 -5.24 -18.93
C THR A 97 -8.62 -4.05 -19.81
N ILE A 98 -7.91 -3.08 -19.24
CA ILE A 98 -7.44 -1.88 -19.96
C ILE A 98 -5.92 -1.84 -19.91
N ILE A 99 -5.29 -1.71 -21.06
CA ILE A 99 -3.85 -1.60 -21.23
C ILE A 99 -3.55 -0.17 -21.67
N ASP A 100 -3.02 0.64 -20.76
CA ASP A 100 -2.54 1.98 -21.07
C ASP A 100 -1.03 1.96 -21.28
N ILE A 101 -0.56 2.41 -22.45
CA ILE A 101 0.88 2.58 -22.70
C ILE A 101 1.13 4.03 -23.11
N GLY A 102 1.60 4.80 -22.13
CA GLY A 102 1.93 6.21 -22.27
C GLY A 102 3.35 6.46 -22.76
N GLY A 103 3.83 7.68 -22.53
CA GLY A 103 5.15 8.12 -22.95
C GLY A 103 6.30 7.55 -22.11
N GLN A 104 6.11 7.36 -20.81
CA GLN A 104 7.17 6.89 -19.89
C GLN A 104 6.74 5.77 -18.94
N ASP A 105 5.45 5.47 -18.87
CA ASP A 105 4.89 4.42 -18.03
C ASP A 105 3.91 3.56 -18.84
N SER A 106 3.57 2.41 -18.25
CA SER A 106 2.52 1.53 -18.74
C SER A 106 1.69 1.02 -17.57
N LYS A 107 0.41 0.78 -17.81
CA LYS A 107 -0.56 0.37 -16.79
C LYS A 107 -1.45 -0.71 -17.36
N VAL A 108 -1.75 -1.71 -16.53
CA VAL A 108 -2.82 -2.65 -16.81
C VAL A 108 -3.84 -2.51 -15.68
N ILE A 109 -5.07 -2.19 -16.05
CA ILE A 109 -6.15 -1.82 -15.14
C ILE A 109 -7.27 -2.83 -15.32
N LYS A 110 -7.73 -3.40 -14.22
CA LYS A 110 -8.91 -4.27 -14.19
C LYS A 110 -10.10 -3.46 -13.71
N VAL A 111 -11.22 -3.56 -14.41
CA VAL A 111 -12.43 -2.77 -14.12
C VAL A 111 -13.67 -3.63 -13.98
N ASP A 112 -14.65 -3.13 -13.21
CA ASP A 112 -15.98 -3.73 -13.11
C ASP A 112 -16.88 -3.37 -14.30
N ALA A 113 -18.15 -3.80 -14.26
CA ALA A 113 -19.15 -3.51 -15.28
C ALA A 113 -19.50 -2.01 -15.44
N ASN A 114 -19.16 -1.19 -14.45
CA ASN A 114 -19.43 0.23 -14.43
C ASN A 114 -18.18 1.07 -14.77
N GLY A 115 -17.05 0.41 -15.03
CA GLY A 115 -15.75 1.06 -15.29
C GLY A 115 -15.03 1.53 -14.02
N ASN A 116 -15.43 1.04 -12.84
CA ASN A 116 -14.69 1.30 -11.60
C ASN A 116 -13.45 0.41 -11.54
N VAL A 117 -12.34 0.95 -11.05
CA VAL A 117 -11.07 0.24 -10.93
C VAL A 117 -11.15 -0.81 -9.82
N LEU A 118 -10.90 -2.07 -10.15
CA LEU A 118 -10.86 -3.20 -9.21
C LEU A 118 -9.44 -3.52 -8.76
N ASP A 119 -8.49 -3.47 -9.68
CA ASP A 119 -7.08 -3.75 -9.43
C ASP A 119 -6.24 -3.13 -10.56
N PHE A 120 -4.96 -2.90 -10.32
CA PHE A 120 -4.06 -2.44 -11.37
C PHE A 120 -2.60 -2.78 -11.08
N VAL A 121 -1.81 -2.84 -12.14
CA VAL A 121 -0.36 -2.89 -12.09
C VAL A 121 0.20 -1.80 -13.00
N MET A 122 1.28 -1.16 -12.57
CA MET A 122 1.94 -0.12 -13.35
C MET A 122 3.46 -0.32 -13.30
N ASN A 123 4.14 0.18 -14.32
CA ASN A 123 5.59 0.35 -14.30
C ASN A 123 5.92 1.83 -14.22
N ASP A 124 6.44 2.24 -13.06
CA ASP A 124 6.95 3.58 -12.84
C ASP A 124 8.43 3.68 -13.19
N LYS A 125 8.82 4.81 -13.81
CA LYS A 125 10.21 5.25 -14.06
C LYS A 125 11.02 4.47 -15.10
N CYS A 126 10.48 3.41 -15.70
CA CYS A 126 11.19 2.64 -16.72
C CYS A 126 10.61 2.88 -18.11
N ALA A 127 11.26 3.78 -18.86
CA ALA A 127 10.89 4.13 -20.23
C ALA A 127 10.90 2.94 -21.21
N ALA A 128 11.63 1.85 -20.90
CA ALA A 128 11.65 0.65 -21.73
C ALA A 128 10.23 0.12 -21.93
N GLY A 129 9.83 -0.15 -23.17
CA GLY A 129 8.49 -0.62 -23.50
C GLY A 129 7.36 0.41 -23.41
N THR A 130 7.68 1.70 -23.56
CA THR A 130 6.71 2.81 -23.62
C THR A 130 6.95 3.67 -24.86
N GLY A 131 6.19 4.75 -25.06
CA GLY A 131 6.36 5.64 -26.22
C GLY A 131 7.77 6.20 -26.36
N ARG A 132 8.42 6.59 -25.24
CA ARG A 132 9.78 7.11 -25.26
C ARG A 132 10.81 6.07 -25.68
N PHE A 133 10.58 4.80 -25.39
CA PHE A 133 11.43 3.72 -25.88
C PHE A 133 11.35 3.60 -27.40
N LEU A 134 10.14 3.58 -27.96
CA LEU A 134 9.96 3.52 -29.42
C LEU A 134 10.57 4.75 -30.10
N GLU A 135 10.43 5.95 -29.52
CA GLU A 135 11.03 7.18 -30.06
C GLU A 135 12.57 7.11 -30.13
N VAL A 136 13.23 6.56 -29.10
CA VAL A 136 14.68 6.38 -29.11
C VAL A 136 15.08 5.35 -30.17
N MET A 137 14.39 4.21 -30.23
CA MET A 137 14.72 3.16 -31.20
C MET A 137 14.49 3.60 -32.66
N ALA A 138 13.42 4.37 -32.93
CA ALA A 138 13.15 4.93 -34.25
C ALA A 138 14.28 5.85 -34.71
N ARG A 139 14.81 6.69 -33.80
CA ARG A 139 15.99 7.53 -34.08
C ARG A 139 17.24 6.70 -34.35
N THR A 140 17.50 5.66 -33.55
CA THR A 140 18.65 4.75 -33.76
C THR A 140 18.58 4.02 -35.10
N LEU A 141 17.37 3.68 -35.56
CA LEU A 141 17.12 3.04 -36.84
C LEU A 141 16.99 4.03 -38.01
N GLU A 142 17.06 5.34 -37.74
CA GLU A 142 16.87 6.42 -38.72
C GLU A 142 15.53 6.30 -39.49
N ILE A 143 14.46 5.96 -38.78
CA ILE A 143 13.09 5.91 -39.31
C ILE A 143 12.16 6.83 -38.54
N ASP A 144 11.03 7.20 -39.17
CA ASP A 144 9.95 7.90 -38.49
C ASP A 144 9.20 6.96 -37.54
N LEU A 145 8.79 7.48 -36.38
CA LEU A 145 8.13 6.71 -35.32
C LEU A 145 6.78 6.15 -35.80
N GLU A 146 6.08 6.90 -36.64
CA GLU A 146 4.80 6.57 -37.25
C GLU A 146 4.92 5.35 -38.19
N ASP A 147 6.04 5.23 -38.90
CA ASP A 147 6.28 4.15 -39.87
C ASP A 147 6.73 2.84 -39.20
N MET A 148 7.30 2.93 -37.99
CA MET A 148 7.83 1.79 -37.25
C MET A 148 6.81 0.65 -37.08
N GLY A 149 5.54 1.00 -36.85
CA GLY A 149 4.44 0.05 -36.71
C GLY A 149 4.25 -0.79 -37.97
N GLY A 150 4.04 -0.13 -39.10
CA GLY A 150 3.85 -0.79 -40.40
C GLY A 150 5.09 -1.56 -40.86
N LEU A 151 6.28 -1.00 -40.65
CA LEU A 151 7.54 -1.65 -41.00
C LEU A 151 7.72 -2.99 -40.28
N SER A 152 7.38 -3.05 -38.98
CA SER A 152 7.52 -4.28 -38.19
C SER A 152 6.66 -5.45 -38.68
N LEU A 153 5.51 -5.17 -39.32
CA LEU A 153 4.62 -6.21 -39.83
C LEU A 153 5.21 -6.98 -41.02
N ASN A 154 6.23 -6.42 -41.67
CA ASN A 154 6.95 -7.04 -42.77
C ASN A 154 8.17 -7.85 -42.31
N GLY A 155 8.49 -7.84 -41.01
CA GLY A 155 9.61 -8.60 -40.43
C GLY A 155 9.37 -10.11 -40.51
N LYS A 156 10.33 -10.85 -41.07
CA LYS A 156 10.26 -12.30 -41.29
C LYS A 156 11.16 -13.06 -40.31
N GLU A 157 12.24 -12.45 -39.86
CA GLU A 157 13.19 -13.06 -38.95
C GLU A 157 12.86 -12.71 -37.51
N ASN A 158 13.10 -13.65 -36.59
CA ASN A 158 12.93 -13.41 -35.16
C ASN A 158 14.24 -12.88 -34.60
N VAL A 159 14.40 -11.56 -34.64
CA VAL A 159 15.50 -10.87 -33.94
C VAL A 159 15.10 -10.66 -32.48
N SER A 160 15.99 -11.00 -31.54
CA SER A 160 15.72 -10.86 -30.11
C SER A 160 16.41 -9.61 -29.55
N VAL A 161 15.61 -8.69 -29.00
CA VAL A 161 16.10 -7.59 -28.17
C VAL A 161 15.79 -7.94 -26.71
N SER A 162 16.83 -8.18 -25.92
CA SER A 162 16.73 -8.77 -24.57
C SER A 162 16.69 -7.72 -23.47
N SER A 163 17.24 -6.53 -23.74
CA SER A 163 17.45 -5.50 -22.73
C SER A 163 16.16 -4.85 -22.23
N LEU A 164 15.99 -4.86 -20.91
CA LEU A 164 14.89 -4.19 -20.18
C LEU A 164 15.12 -2.69 -19.95
N CYS A 165 16.22 -2.13 -20.46
CA CYS A 165 16.60 -0.73 -20.33
C CYS A 165 16.74 -0.11 -21.72
N THR A 166 16.17 1.08 -21.92
CA THR A 166 16.25 1.80 -23.21
C THR A 166 17.69 2.01 -23.68
N VAL A 167 18.62 2.32 -22.76
CA VAL A 167 20.04 2.57 -23.10
C VAL A 167 20.73 1.30 -23.60
N PHE A 168 20.48 0.16 -22.96
CA PHE A 168 21.08 -1.11 -23.40
C PHE A 168 20.40 -1.63 -24.66
N ALA A 169 19.09 -1.44 -24.79
CA ALA A 169 18.37 -1.78 -26.02
C ALA A 169 18.88 -0.98 -27.23
N GLU A 170 19.24 0.29 -27.05
CA GLU A 170 19.87 1.10 -28.10
C GLU A 170 21.20 0.47 -28.56
N SER A 171 22.04 0.04 -27.61
CA SER A 171 23.31 -0.65 -27.93
C SER A 171 23.10 -2.00 -28.62
N GLU A 172 22.08 -2.76 -28.21
CA GLU A 172 21.68 -4.00 -28.88
C GLU A 172 21.20 -3.73 -30.32
N VAL A 173 20.37 -2.71 -30.53
CA VAL A 173 19.89 -2.32 -31.86
C VAL A 173 21.04 -1.90 -32.77
N VAL A 174 21.99 -1.09 -32.29
CA VAL A 174 23.20 -0.74 -33.06
C VAL A 174 24.00 -1.99 -33.45
N SER A 175 24.12 -2.96 -32.54
CA SER A 175 24.81 -4.22 -32.83
C SER A 175 24.09 -5.05 -33.90
N LEU A 176 22.75 -5.05 -33.88
CA LEU A 176 21.93 -5.74 -34.88
C LEU A 176 22.01 -5.07 -36.26
N ILE A 177 22.07 -3.74 -36.30
CA ILE A 177 22.33 -2.97 -37.53
C ILE A 177 23.71 -3.34 -38.09
N GLY A 178 24.74 -3.36 -37.24
CA GLY A 178 26.10 -3.74 -37.64
C GLY A 178 26.25 -5.21 -38.08
N ALA A 179 25.28 -6.06 -37.74
CA ALA A 179 25.17 -7.45 -38.20
C ALA A 179 24.26 -7.62 -39.43
N ASP A 180 23.94 -6.52 -40.12
CA ASP A 180 23.12 -6.48 -41.34
C ASP A 180 21.68 -7.03 -41.20
N HIS A 181 21.11 -7.01 -39.98
CA HIS A 181 19.69 -7.32 -39.80
C HIS A 181 18.81 -6.20 -40.36
N LYS A 182 17.70 -6.58 -41.02
CA LYS A 182 16.78 -5.60 -41.61
C LYS A 182 16.04 -4.83 -40.53
N ALA A 183 15.81 -3.53 -40.75
CA ALA A 183 15.05 -2.67 -39.85
C ALA A 183 13.66 -3.24 -39.51
N ALA A 184 12.98 -3.89 -40.47
CA ALA A 184 11.69 -4.55 -40.24
C ALA A 184 11.77 -5.68 -39.20
N ASP A 185 12.83 -6.49 -39.24
CA ASP A 185 13.05 -7.59 -38.31
C ASP A 185 13.40 -7.05 -36.91
N ILE A 186 14.22 -6.00 -36.84
CA ILE A 186 14.57 -5.33 -35.58
C ILE A 186 13.32 -4.68 -34.95
N CYS A 187 12.51 -3.95 -35.72
CA CYS A 187 11.26 -3.34 -35.23
C CYS A 187 10.30 -4.39 -34.67
N ARG A 188 10.18 -5.53 -35.34
CA ARG A 188 9.38 -6.66 -34.84
C ARG A 188 9.93 -7.21 -33.53
N GLY A 189 11.25 -7.39 -33.42
CA GLY A 189 11.92 -7.79 -32.17
C GLY A 189 11.65 -6.84 -31.01
N LEU A 190 11.66 -5.53 -31.27
CA LEU A 190 11.32 -4.49 -30.30
C LEU A 190 9.85 -4.62 -29.84
N HIS A 191 8.91 -4.72 -30.78
CA HIS A 191 7.48 -4.88 -30.44
C HIS A 191 7.19 -6.17 -29.65
N ILE A 192 7.87 -7.28 -29.96
CA ILE A 192 7.78 -8.52 -29.19
C ILE A 192 8.26 -8.30 -27.75
N SER A 193 9.34 -7.55 -27.54
CA SER A 193 9.85 -7.23 -26.21
C SER A 193 8.83 -6.43 -25.39
N ILE A 194 8.19 -5.43 -26.00
CA ILE A 194 7.08 -4.68 -25.37
C ILE A 194 5.92 -5.60 -25.02
N ALA A 195 5.47 -6.42 -25.98
CA ALA A 195 4.33 -7.30 -25.80
C ALA A 195 4.53 -8.32 -24.66
N LYS A 196 5.73 -8.93 -24.57
CA LYS A 196 6.08 -9.84 -23.47
C LYS A 196 5.97 -9.17 -22.10
N ARG A 197 6.46 -7.94 -21.98
CA ARG A 197 6.44 -7.18 -20.71
C ARG A 197 5.02 -6.86 -20.26
N ILE A 198 4.20 -6.33 -21.17
CA ILE A 198 2.80 -6.01 -20.87
C ILE A 198 2.00 -7.28 -20.59
N THR A 199 2.25 -8.37 -21.32
CA THR A 199 1.62 -9.66 -21.05
C THR A 199 1.93 -10.18 -19.64
N ALA A 200 3.16 -9.99 -19.15
CA ALA A 200 3.50 -10.33 -17.77
C ALA A 200 2.72 -9.49 -16.75
N GLN A 201 2.49 -8.20 -17.04
CA GLN A 201 1.64 -7.33 -16.22
C GLN A 201 0.17 -7.81 -16.21
N VAL A 202 -0.39 -8.11 -17.39
CA VAL A 202 -1.76 -8.64 -17.53
C VAL A 202 -1.92 -9.95 -16.74
N LYS A 203 -0.97 -10.88 -16.86
CA LYS A 203 -1.00 -12.16 -16.12
C LYS A 203 -1.00 -11.99 -14.61
N ARG A 204 -0.36 -10.93 -14.09
CA ARG A 204 -0.28 -10.67 -12.64
C ARG A 204 -1.61 -10.24 -12.03
N ILE A 205 -2.42 -9.45 -12.74
CA ILE A 205 -3.74 -9.00 -12.26
C ILE A 205 -4.87 -9.97 -12.63
N GLY A 206 -4.61 -10.86 -13.60
CA GLY A 206 -5.57 -11.83 -14.13
C GLY A 206 -6.31 -11.25 -15.33
N LEU A 207 -6.12 -11.86 -16.50
CA LEU A 207 -6.77 -11.47 -17.74
C LEU A 207 -8.28 -11.73 -17.68
N GLU A 208 -9.07 -10.71 -18.00
CA GLU A 208 -10.48 -10.86 -18.38
C GLU A 208 -10.68 -10.32 -19.80
N GLU A 209 -11.42 -11.08 -20.62
CA GLU A 209 -11.70 -10.73 -22.02
C GLU A 209 -12.49 -9.42 -22.15
N GLU A 210 -12.58 -8.88 -23.37
CA GLU A 210 -12.90 -7.47 -23.66
C GLU A 210 -11.76 -6.53 -23.22
N ILE A 211 -10.60 -6.70 -23.87
CA ILE A 211 -9.41 -5.87 -23.65
C ILE A 211 -9.53 -4.58 -24.46
N VAL A 212 -9.27 -3.45 -23.80
CA VAL A 212 -9.11 -2.14 -24.44
C VAL A 212 -7.67 -1.68 -24.30
N MET A 213 -7.12 -1.05 -25.33
CA MET A 213 -5.81 -0.38 -25.25
C MET A 213 -5.97 1.13 -25.43
N THR A 214 -5.31 1.90 -24.55
CA THR A 214 -5.30 3.36 -24.53
C THR A 214 -3.88 3.91 -24.56
N GLY A 215 -3.75 5.22 -24.74
CA GLY A 215 -2.46 5.90 -24.76
C GLY A 215 -1.86 5.97 -26.17
N GLY A 216 -0.77 6.72 -26.31
CA GLY A 216 -0.18 7.03 -27.63
C GLY A 216 0.35 5.80 -28.36
N VAL A 217 0.88 4.80 -27.63
CA VAL A 217 1.45 3.59 -28.24
C VAL A 217 0.38 2.68 -28.86
N ALA A 218 -0.90 2.86 -28.51
CA ALA A 218 -2.00 2.14 -29.15
C ALA A 218 -2.12 2.45 -30.66
N LYS A 219 -1.54 3.56 -31.13
CA LYS A 219 -1.44 3.90 -32.56
C LYS A 219 -0.42 3.04 -33.32
N ASN A 220 0.54 2.42 -32.62
CA ASN A 220 1.52 1.55 -33.23
C ASN A 220 0.91 0.15 -33.46
N ILE A 221 0.44 -0.09 -34.68
CA ILE A 221 -0.20 -1.34 -35.10
C ILE A 221 0.69 -2.58 -34.92
N GLY A 222 2.01 -2.42 -34.93
CA GLY A 222 2.96 -3.50 -34.69
C GLY A 222 2.95 -3.97 -33.24
N VAL A 223 2.95 -3.02 -32.30
CA VAL A 223 2.81 -3.31 -30.86
C VAL A 223 1.46 -3.97 -30.58
N VAL A 224 0.37 -3.44 -31.14
CA VAL A 224 -0.98 -4.01 -30.99
C VAL A 224 -1.01 -5.45 -31.51
N ALA A 225 -0.47 -5.72 -32.70
CA ALA A 225 -0.45 -7.05 -33.29
C ALA A 225 0.34 -8.06 -32.43
N GLU A 226 1.50 -7.67 -31.90
CA GLU A 226 2.28 -8.55 -31.01
C GLU A 226 1.59 -8.77 -29.65
N LEU A 227 0.90 -7.75 -29.11
CA LEU A 227 0.10 -7.90 -27.89
C LEU A 227 -1.07 -8.87 -28.10
N GLU A 228 -1.83 -8.73 -29.19
CA GLU A 228 -2.92 -9.66 -29.53
C GLU A 228 -2.42 -11.10 -29.66
N ARG A 229 -1.26 -11.30 -30.30
CA ARG A 229 -0.63 -12.63 -30.42
C ARG A 229 -0.23 -13.22 -29.07
N ASN A 230 0.35 -12.42 -28.18
CA ASN A 230 0.82 -12.90 -26.88
C ASN A 230 -0.33 -13.15 -25.89
N LEU A 231 -1.41 -12.36 -25.98
CA LEU A 231 -2.58 -12.49 -25.12
C LEU A 231 -3.60 -13.51 -25.64
N GLY A 232 -3.58 -13.81 -26.94
CA GLY A 232 -4.51 -14.76 -27.58
C GLY A 232 -5.92 -14.19 -27.78
N CYS A 233 -6.07 -12.87 -27.72
CA CYS A 233 -7.36 -12.19 -27.81
C CYS A 233 -7.24 -10.86 -28.56
N LYS A 234 -8.38 -10.36 -29.05
CA LYS A 234 -8.45 -9.08 -29.78
C LYS A 234 -8.48 -7.89 -28.83
N ILE A 235 -7.77 -6.83 -29.24
CA ILE A 235 -7.69 -5.58 -28.49
C ILE A 235 -8.58 -4.53 -29.16
N ARG A 236 -9.42 -3.88 -28.37
CA ARG A 236 -10.28 -2.77 -28.81
C ARG A 236 -9.57 -1.44 -28.59
N ILE A 237 -9.67 -0.55 -29.56
CA ILE A 237 -8.99 0.74 -29.57
C ILE A 237 -9.99 1.77 -30.09
N SER A 238 -10.13 2.90 -29.39
CA SER A 238 -10.95 4.03 -29.87
C SER A 238 -10.27 4.71 -31.06
N GLU A 239 -11.02 5.46 -31.85
CA GLU A 239 -10.50 6.16 -33.03
C GLU A 239 -9.26 7.02 -32.71
N GLU A 240 -9.34 7.79 -31.62
CA GLU A 240 -8.19 8.47 -31.05
C GLU A 240 -7.89 7.90 -29.64
N PRO A 241 -6.90 7.01 -29.49
CA PRO A 241 -6.63 6.38 -28.20
C PRO A 241 -5.88 7.28 -27.21
N GLN A 242 -5.19 8.32 -27.69
CA GLN A 242 -4.35 9.20 -26.86
C GLN A 242 -5.16 10.11 -25.93
N ILE A 243 -6.42 10.41 -26.28
CA ILE A 243 -7.28 11.32 -25.51
C ILE A 243 -8.03 10.64 -24.36
N ASN A 244 -7.93 9.32 -24.19
CA ASN A 244 -8.77 8.56 -23.24
C ASN A 244 -8.62 9.06 -21.79
N GLY A 245 -7.41 9.43 -21.35
CA GLY A 245 -7.18 10.02 -20.04
C GLY A 245 -7.93 11.35 -19.86
N ALA A 246 -7.82 12.26 -20.84
CA ALA A 246 -8.53 13.54 -20.81
C ALA A 246 -10.05 13.37 -20.90
N LEU A 247 -10.52 12.40 -21.69
CA LEU A 247 -11.93 12.07 -21.80
C LEU A 247 -12.50 11.57 -20.46
N GLY A 248 -11.79 10.66 -19.80
CA GLY A 248 -12.15 10.18 -18.47
C GLY A 248 -12.25 11.30 -17.45
N ALA A 249 -11.26 12.20 -17.44
CA ALA A 249 -11.29 13.39 -16.59
C ALA A 249 -12.51 14.28 -16.88
N ALA A 250 -12.85 14.52 -18.16
CA ALA A 250 -13.99 15.34 -18.53
C ALA A 250 -15.34 14.70 -18.14
N LEU A 251 -15.43 13.36 -18.23
CA LEU A 251 -16.62 12.60 -17.81
C LEU A 251 -16.83 12.67 -16.30
N ILE A 252 -15.76 12.52 -15.51
CA ILE A 252 -15.82 12.65 -14.05
C ILE A 252 -16.16 14.10 -13.67
N ALA A 253 -15.62 15.08 -14.40
CA ALA A 253 -15.95 16.48 -14.21
C ALA A 253 -17.46 16.74 -14.41
N LEU A 254 -18.07 16.11 -15.43
CA LEU A 254 -19.51 16.20 -15.67
C LEU A 254 -20.34 15.57 -14.54
N GLU A 255 -19.89 14.43 -13.99
CA GLU A 255 -20.53 13.80 -12.84
C GLU A 255 -20.48 14.71 -11.60
N LYS A 256 -19.32 15.31 -11.30
CA LYS A 256 -19.13 16.24 -10.17
C LYS A 256 -19.94 17.52 -10.32
N ALA A 257 -19.99 18.08 -11.53
CA ALA A 257 -20.75 19.28 -11.83
C ALA A 257 -22.25 19.06 -11.57
N ARG A 258 -22.78 17.89 -11.91
CA ARG A 258 -24.18 17.52 -11.64
C ARG A 258 -24.46 17.37 -10.14
N SER A 259 -23.52 16.78 -9.39
CA SER A 259 -23.66 16.62 -7.94
C SER A 259 -23.62 17.95 -7.17
N LYS A 260 -22.83 18.93 -7.64
CA LYS A 260 -22.77 20.29 -7.03
C LYS A 260 -24.10 21.05 -7.08
N VAL A 261 -24.98 20.75 -8.04
CA VAL A 261 -26.33 21.35 -8.11
C VAL A 261 -27.23 20.86 -6.96
N SER A 262 -26.86 19.78 -6.27
CA SER A 262 -27.66 19.17 -5.19
C SER A 262 -27.25 19.51 -3.75
N THR A 263 -26.07 20.09 -3.53
CA THR A 263 -25.55 20.35 -2.16
C THR A 263 -24.61 21.54 -2.12
N SER A 264 -25.13 22.71 -1.76
CA SER A 264 -24.33 23.84 -1.31
C SER A 264 -24.26 23.86 0.22
N THR A 265 -23.13 23.48 0.81
CA THR A 265 -22.78 23.94 2.16
C THR A 265 -21.27 24.13 2.24
N SER A 266 -20.88 25.37 2.49
CA SER A 266 -19.50 25.82 2.66
C SER A 266 -18.90 25.32 3.96
N VAL A 267 -17.68 24.79 3.92
CA VAL A 267 -16.88 24.44 5.10
C VAL A 267 -15.84 25.55 5.33
N SER A 268 -15.93 26.21 6.48
CA SER A 268 -14.88 27.06 7.04
C SER A 268 -13.92 26.20 7.85
N GLY A 269 -12.65 26.12 7.43
CA GLY A 269 -11.59 25.46 8.19
C GLY A 269 -11.09 26.36 9.31
N ASN A 270 -11.27 25.93 10.56
CA ASN A 270 -10.49 26.44 11.69
C ASN A 270 -9.36 25.45 11.99
N THR A 271 -8.13 25.88 11.74
CA THR A 271 -6.92 25.23 12.26
C THR A 271 -6.76 25.61 13.73
N SER A 272 -7.17 24.75 14.65
CA SER A 272 -6.74 24.83 16.05
C SER A 272 -5.40 24.11 16.20
N THR A 273 -4.40 24.84 16.69
CA THR A 273 -3.15 24.32 17.23
C THR A 273 -3.45 23.46 18.47
N GLU A 274 -3.70 22.17 18.28
CA GLU A 274 -3.74 21.18 19.36
C GLU A 274 -2.38 20.50 19.49
N ILE A 275 -1.95 20.25 20.72
CA ILE A 275 -0.75 19.49 21.06
C ILE A 275 -0.94 18.06 20.53
N SER A 276 -0.08 17.62 19.62
CA SER A 276 -0.19 16.27 19.03
C SER A 276 -0.01 15.21 20.11
N ILE A 277 -0.99 14.31 20.25
CA ILE A 277 -0.89 13.12 21.13
C ILE A 277 0.20 12.15 20.67
N ALA A 278 0.76 12.36 19.48
CA ALA A 278 1.90 11.61 19.00
C ALA A 278 3.22 12.05 19.67
N GLU A 279 3.30 13.23 20.30
CA GLU A 279 4.51 13.71 21.02
C GLU A 279 4.65 13.08 22.41
N PHE A 280 4.62 11.76 22.46
CA PHE A 280 5.01 10.98 23.64
C PHE A 280 6.50 10.61 23.56
N SER A 281 7.27 11.02 24.57
CA SER A 281 8.68 10.64 24.74
C SER A 281 8.80 9.40 25.63
N VAL A 282 9.63 8.45 25.21
CA VAL A 282 9.99 7.30 26.04
C VAL A 282 11.13 7.75 26.93
N GLU A 283 10.82 8.26 28.12
CA GLU A 283 11.86 8.59 29.10
C GLU A 283 12.65 7.35 29.49
N ASP A 284 13.98 7.50 29.55
CA ASP A 284 14.88 6.47 30.01
C ASP A 284 14.57 6.04 31.45
N HIS A 285 14.92 4.79 31.72
CA HIS A 285 14.70 4.13 32.99
C HIS A 285 15.82 3.11 33.17
N ASN A 286 16.14 2.80 34.43
CA ASN A 286 17.32 2.01 34.76
C ASN A 286 17.12 0.50 34.61
N LEU A 287 16.00 0.04 34.04
CA LEU A 287 15.77 -1.40 33.87
C LEU A 287 16.60 -1.93 32.70
N PRO A 288 17.32 -3.05 32.89
CA PRO A 288 18.00 -3.72 31.78
C PRO A 288 16.99 -4.20 30.74
N LYS A 289 17.36 -4.09 29.45
CA LYS A 289 16.46 -4.37 28.34
C LYS A 289 16.62 -5.81 27.84
N ILE A 290 15.50 -6.49 27.60
CA ILE A 290 15.44 -7.74 26.79
C ILE A 290 14.62 -7.43 25.54
N GLY A 291 15.19 -7.72 24.37
CA GLY A 291 14.56 -7.50 23.09
C GLY A 291 13.61 -8.63 22.71
N TYR A 292 12.57 -8.34 21.95
CA TYR A 292 11.70 -9.35 21.34
C TYR A 292 11.16 -8.90 19.97
N PHE A 293 10.65 -9.84 19.18
CA PHE A 293 10.31 -9.56 17.77
C PHE A 293 8.83 -9.79 17.45
N CYS A 294 8.18 -10.72 18.14
CA CYS A 294 6.81 -11.13 17.85
C CYS A 294 5.84 -10.67 18.95
N SER A 295 4.63 -10.27 18.54
CA SER A 295 3.55 -9.93 19.48
C SER A 295 3.15 -11.09 20.40
N TYR A 296 3.52 -12.34 20.07
CA TYR A 296 3.30 -13.53 20.89
C TYR A 296 4.36 -13.78 21.95
N THR A 297 5.36 -12.90 22.10
CA THR A 297 6.28 -12.99 23.24
C THR A 297 5.52 -12.65 24.54
N PRO A 298 5.59 -13.48 25.59
CA PRO A 298 4.98 -13.25 26.91
C PRO A 298 5.76 -12.19 27.69
N VAL A 299 5.45 -10.92 27.44
CA VAL A 299 6.19 -9.78 28.00
C VAL A 299 6.09 -9.72 29.53
N GLU A 300 5.02 -10.28 30.09
CA GLU A 300 4.79 -10.35 31.53
C GLU A 300 5.89 -11.14 32.24
N LEU A 301 6.36 -12.24 31.65
CA LEU A 301 7.43 -13.07 32.22
C LEU A 301 8.78 -12.36 32.18
N ILE A 302 9.07 -11.66 31.10
CA ILE A 302 10.30 -10.84 30.97
C ILE A 302 10.29 -9.74 32.03
N ARG A 303 9.14 -9.09 32.23
CA ARG A 303 8.96 -8.04 33.24
C ARG A 303 9.03 -8.58 34.67
N ALA A 304 8.45 -9.76 34.93
CA ALA A 304 8.55 -10.44 36.23
C ALA A 304 9.99 -10.85 36.57
N ALA A 305 10.82 -11.10 35.55
CA ALA A 305 12.26 -11.32 35.72
C ALA A 305 13.07 -10.02 35.98
N GLY A 306 12.40 -8.86 36.09
CA GLY A 306 13.05 -7.58 36.37
C GLY A 306 13.60 -6.84 35.15
N PHE A 307 13.25 -7.26 33.93
CA PHE A 307 13.71 -6.62 32.70
C PHE A 307 12.64 -5.74 32.06
N HIS A 308 13.07 -4.80 31.22
CA HIS A 308 12.18 -4.08 30.31
C HIS A 308 12.08 -4.83 28.97
N PRO A 309 10.90 -5.38 28.62
CA PRO A 309 10.69 -5.98 27.31
C PRO A 309 10.53 -4.89 26.24
N VAL A 310 11.40 -4.89 25.24
CA VAL A 310 11.34 -3.94 24.12
C VAL A 310 11.18 -4.69 22.82
N ARG A 311 10.18 -4.33 22.02
CA ARG A 311 10.05 -4.87 20.68
C ARG A 311 11.07 -4.22 19.76
N ILE A 312 11.90 -5.02 19.12
CA ILE A 312 12.92 -4.53 18.19
C ILE A 312 12.25 -4.05 16.90
N LYS A 313 12.61 -2.83 16.49
CA LYS A 313 12.14 -2.19 15.26
C LYS A 313 13.20 -2.31 14.17
N GLY A 314 12.76 -2.39 12.92
CA GLY A 314 13.68 -2.30 11.77
C GLY A 314 14.21 -0.88 11.59
N ALA A 315 15.41 -0.73 11.01
CA ALA A 315 15.90 0.56 10.52
C ALA A 315 15.07 1.05 9.31
N GLU A 316 14.84 2.36 9.19
CA GLU A 316 14.12 2.94 8.04
C GLU A 316 14.92 2.89 6.71
N LYS A 317 16.24 2.77 6.80
CA LYS A 317 17.15 2.63 5.65
C LYS A 317 17.71 1.21 5.59
N GLU A 318 17.64 0.57 4.43
CA GLU A 318 18.32 -0.69 4.16
C GLU A 318 19.83 -0.42 4.02
N SER A 319 20.67 -1.12 4.78
CA SER A 319 22.13 -1.12 4.57
C SER A 319 22.60 -2.27 3.68
N CYS A 320 21.68 -3.17 3.31
CA CYS A 320 21.92 -4.40 2.54
C CYS A 320 22.88 -5.41 3.21
N ALA A 321 23.38 -5.14 4.42
CA ALA A 321 24.33 -6.00 5.13
C ALA A 321 23.70 -7.35 5.51
N ALA A 322 22.40 -7.38 5.80
CA ALA A 322 21.66 -8.59 6.07
C ALA A 322 21.70 -9.61 4.91
N ASN A 323 21.95 -9.18 3.67
CA ASN A 323 22.05 -10.08 2.51
C ASN A 323 23.28 -11.00 2.56
N GLU A 324 24.27 -10.72 3.43
CA GLU A 324 25.42 -11.60 3.65
C GLU A 324 25.06 -12.88 4.42
N VAL A 325 23.98 -12.83 5.21
CA VAL A 325 23.56 -13.91 6.11
C VAL A 325 22.14 -14.42 5.83
N LEU A 326 21.33 -13.65 5.10
CA LEU A 326 19.97 -13.97 4.71
C LEU A 326 19.79 -13.87 3.19
N CYS A 327 18.83 -14.61 2.65
CA CYS A 327 18.46 -14.46 1.24
C CYS A 327 17.76 -13.12 0.97
N GLY A 328 17.90 -12.58 -0.25
CA GLY A 328 17.26 -11.31 -0.62
C GLY A 328 15.73 -11.35 -0.66
N ASN A 329 15.14 -12.54 -0.86
CA ASN A 329 13.69 -12.76 -0.94
C ASN A 329 13.09 -13.18 0.41
N ILE A 330 13.38 -12.42 1.46
CA ILE A 330 12.82 -12.62 2.81
C ILE A 330 12.10 -11.36 3.29
N CYS A 331 11.17 -11.54 4.23
CA CYS A 331 10.42 -10.46 4.86
C CYS A 331 11.35 -9.29 5.21
N PRO A 332 11.07 -8.07 4.73
CA PRO A 332 12.00 -6.96 4.88
C PRO A 332 12.23 -6.64 6.36
N TYR A 333 11.23 -6.85 7.23
CA TYR A 333 11.38 -6.56 8.68
C TYR A 333 12.52 -7.37 9.28
N ILE A 334 12.66 -8.63 8.84
CA ILE A 334 13.72 -9.53 9.25
C ILE A 334 15.08 -8.97 8.79
N LYS A 335 15.18 -8.53 7.54
CA LYS A 335 16.42 -7.93 7.00
C LYS A 335 16.83 -6.70 7.80
N ALA A 336 15.94 -5.73 8.03
CA ALA A 336 16.33 -4.53 8.77
C ALA A 336 16.70 -4.80 10.22
N VAL A 337 16.08 -5.78 10.86
CA VAL A 337 16.42 -6.15 12.24
C VAL A 337 17.79 -6.83 12.29
N VAL A 338 18.16 -7.62 11.28
CA VAL A 338 19.53 -8.15 11.13
C VAL A 338 20.53 -7.03 10.80
N ASP A 339 20.18 -6.08 9.96
CA ASP A 339 21.02 -4.89 9.70
C ASP A 339 21.31 -4.13 11.02
N GLN A 340 20.29 -3.90 11.85
CA GLN A 340 20.46 -3.28 13.18
C GLN A 340 21.46 -4.06 14.06
N LYS A 341 21.40 -5.39 14.01
CA LYS A 341 22.31 -6.27 14.76
C LYS A 341 23.75 -6.19 14.24
N ILE A 342 23.94 -6.25 12.93
CA ILE A 342 25.27 -6.16 12.28
C ILE A 342 25.92 -4.81 12.57
N ASN A 343 25.13 -3.74 12.56
CA ASN A 343 25.60 -2.38 12.81
C ASN A 343 25.87 -2.06 14.30
N GLY A 344 25.72 -3.02 15.22
CA GLY A 344 25.97 -2.81 16.64
C GLY A 344 24.89 -2.02 17.40
N ASN A 345 23.75 -1.71 16.78
CA ASN A 345 22.71 -0.87 17.37
C ASN A 345 21.89 -1.55 18.48
N LEU A 346 22.21 -2.82 18.79
CA LEU A 346 21.47 -3.65 19.75
C LEU A 346 22.38 -4.18 20.89
N GLU A 347 23.55 -3.58 21.10
CA GLU A 347 24.52 -4.03 22.11
C GLU A 347 24.07 -3.79 23.57
N ASP A 348 23.21 -2.81 23.81
CA ASP A 348 22.69 -2.49 25.14
C ASP A 348 21.69 -3.52 25.70
N PHE A 349 21.26 -4.48 24.87
CA PHE A 349 20.30 -5.51 25.27
C PHE A 349 20.98 -6.67 25.98
N LYS A 350 20.43 -7.09 27.13
CA LYS A 350 20.93 -8.26 27.88
C LYS A 350 20.61 -9.60 27.21
N GLY A 351 19.66 -9.59 26.28
CA GLY A 351 19.27 -10.78 25.53
C GLY A 351 18.09 -10.53 24.61
N MET A 352 17.74 -11.57 23.85
CA MET A 352 16.67 -11.57 22.86
C MET A 352 15.76 -12.79 23.03
N VAL A 353 14.45 -12.55 22.95
CA VAL A 353 13.41 -13.60 22.90
C VAL A 353 12.76 -13.62 21.52
N PHE A 354 12.95 -14.73 20.83
CA PHE A 354 12.40 -15.03 19.52
C PHE A 354 11.13 -15.87 19.67
N VAL A 355 10.27 -15.85 18.65
CA VAL A 355 9.10 -16.72 18.59
C VAL A 355 9.02 -17.37 17.22
N ASN A 356 8.87 -18.69 17.19
CA ASN A 356 8.64 -19.49 15.99
C ASN A 356 7.25 -19.24 15.39
N SER A 357 7.03 -18.02 14.91
CA SER A 357 5.72 -17.55 14.43
C SER A 357 5.57 -17.59 12.91
N CYS A 358 6.67 -17.52 12.17
CA CYS A 358 6.76 -17.76 10.73
C CYS A 358 8.18 -18.18 10.37
N ASP A 359 8.39 -18.70 9.15
CA ASP A 359 9.73 -19.13 8.72
C ASP A 359 10.74 -17.97 8.68
N GLY A 360 10.29 -16.75 8.36
CA GLY A 360 11.12 -15.55 8.47
C GLY A 360 11.69 -15.32 9.88
N MET A 361 10.90 -15.58 10.93
CA MET A 361 11.36 -15.45 12.32
C MET A 361 12.31 -16.57 12.73
N ARG A 362 12.19 -17.77 12.14
CA ARG A 362 13.17 -18.86 12.34
C ARG A 362 14.51 -18.48 11.71
N ARG A 363 14.48 -17.97 10.47
CA ARG A 363 15.69 -17.48 9.78
C ARG A 363 16.33 -16.31 10.51
N LEU A 364 15.53 -15.43 11.11
CA LEU A 364 16.04 -14.38 11.99
C LEU A 364 16.85 -14.97 13.16
N TYR A 365 16.31 -15.97 13.84
CA TYR A 365 17.01 -16.65 14.94
C TYR A 365 18.29 -17.34 14.46
N ASP A 366 18.24 -18.07 13.35
CA ASP A 366 19.41 -18.76 12.79
C ASP A 366 20.55 -17.77 12.46
N ALA A 367 20.21 -16.66 11.80
CA ALA A 367 21.15 -15.58 11.53
C ALA A 367 21.69 -14.96 12.83
N TRP A 368 20.85 -14.78 13.84
CA TRP A 368 21.26 -14.23 15.13
C TRP A 368 22.28 -15.10 15.85
N ILE A 369 22.03 -16.41 15.91
CA ILE A 369 22.94 -17.37 16.55
C ILE A 369 24.28 -17.40 15.83
N ARG A 370 24.28 -17.32 14.48
CA ARG A 370 25.52 -17.21 13.70
C ARG A 370 26.29 -15.92 14.00
N LEU A 371 25.60 -14.78 14.10
CA LEU A 371 26.22 -13.48 14.40
C LEU A 371 26.69 -13.35 15.87
N ASP A 372 26.11 -14.14 16.76
CA ASP A 372 26.50 -14.26 18.17
C ASP A 372 27.44 -15.46 18.44
N GLU A 373 27.96 -16.12 17.41
CA GLU A 373 28.86 -17.25 17.57
C GLU A 373 30.08 -16.85 18.44
N GLY A 374 30.36 -17.65 19.48
CA GLY A 374 31.40 -17.37 20.46
C GLY A 374 31.05 -16.31 21.51
N LYS A 375 29.89 -15.64 21.44
CA LYS A 375 29.42 -14.67 22.45
C LYS A 375 28.53 -15.35 23.48
N LYS A 376 28.70 -14.97 24.75
CA LYS A 376 27.81 -15.39 25.84
C LYS A 376 26.62 -14.43 25.93
N THR A 377 25.64 -14.59 25.03
CA THR A 377 24.40 -13.81 25.00
C THR A 377 23.17 -14.67 25.31
N PHE A 378 22.16 -14.08 25.96
CA PHE A 378 20.89 -14.75 26.17
C PHE A 378 20.06 -14.66 24.89
N ASN A 379 19.95 -15.77 24.16
CA ASN A 379 19.06 -15.90 23.01
C ASN A 379 18.12 -17.10 23.26
N TYR A 380 16.81 -16.88 23.23
CA TYR A 380 15.82 -17.94 23.45
C TYR A 380 14.75 -17.91 22.37
N ILE A 381 14.54 -19.03 21.66
CA ILE A 381 13.42 -19.18 20.73
C ILE A 381 12.28 -19.94 21.39
N LEU A 382 11.12 -19.28 21.48
CA LEU A 382 9.88 -19.83 21.99
C LEU A 382 9.05 -20.39 20.84
N ASP A 383 8.63 -21.65 20.94
CA ASP A 383 7.69 -22.22 20.00
C ASP A 383 6.24 -21.80 20.33
N ILE A 384 5.35 -21.83 19.33
CA ILE A 384 3.93 -21.50 19.52
C ILE A 384 3.02 -22.43 18.72
N PRO A 385 2.01 -23.06 19.35
CA PRO A 385 1.05 -23.91 18.65
C PRO A 385 0.20 -23.10 17.66
N LYS A 386 -0.35 -23.79 16.63
CA LYS A 386 -1.24 -23.17 15.63
C LYS A 386 -2.71 -23.13 16.07
N ASN A 387 -3.11 -24.09 16.91
CA ASN A 387 -4.48 -24.26 17.39
C ASN A 387 -4.77 -23.33 18.57
N THR A 388 -6.06 -23.13 18.83
CA THR A 388 -6.57 -22.26 19.92
C THR A 388 -7.34 -23.04 21.00
N ASP A 389 -7.26 -24.37 20.98
CA ASP A 389 -7.91 -25.27 21.94
C ASP A 389 -7.16 -25.36 23.28
N ASP A 390 -7.80 -25.99 24.28
CA ASP A 390 -7.21 -26.15 25.61
C ASP A 390 -5.88 -26.92 25.58
N ALA A 391 -5.71 -27.89 24.68
CA ALA A 391 -4.47 -28.64 24.54
C ALA A 391 -3.32 -27.73 24.08
N ALA A 392 -3.58 -26.82 23.15
CA ALA A 392 -2.63 -25.78 22.74
C ALA A 392 -2.28 -24.84 23.90
N VAL A 393 -3.26 -24.47 24.74
CA VAL A 393 -3.03 -23.67 25.95
C VAL A 393 -2.09 -24.40 26.92
N TYR A 394 -2.36 -25.68 27.23
CA TYR A 394 -1.51 -26.48 28.11
C TYR A 394 -0.09 -26.66 27.56
N TYR A 395 0.03 -26.96 26.26
CA TYR A 395 1.33 -27.09 25.60
C TYR A 395 2.12 -25.79 25.69
N TYR A 396 1.50 -24.66 25.36
CA TYR A 396 2.16 -23.36 25.41
C TYR A 396 2.53 -22.97 26.86
N ALA A 397 1.69 -23.27 27.85
CA ALA A 397 2.02 -23.06 29.27
C ALA A 397 3.29 -23.81 29.70
N ASN A 398 3.52 -25.03 29.20
CA ASN A 398 4.76 -25.76 29.47
C ASN A 398 5.97 -25.11 28.80
N LEU A 399 5.83 -24.60 27.57
CA LEU A 399 6.90 -23.82 26.93
C LEU A 399 7.22 -22.53 27.68
N LEU A 400 6.20 -21.89 28.27
CA LEU A 400 6.40 -20.71 29.13
C LEU A 400 7.15 -21.04 30.42
N LYS A 401 6.93 -22.22 31.01
CA LYS A 401 7.72 -22.71 32.15
C LYS A 401 9.19 -22.88 31.76
N ASN A 402 9.47 -23.46 30.59
CA ASN A 402 10.84 -23.59 30.09
C ASN A 402 11.52 -22.22 29.87
N LEU A 403 10.79 -21.23 29.35
CA LEU A 403 11.30 -19.86 29.22
C LEU A 403 11.64 -19.26 30.60
N LYS A 404 10.74 -19.42 31.59
CA LYS A 404 10.97 -18.97 32.98
C LYS A 404 12.24 -19.60 33.55
N GLU A 405 12.39 -20.92 33.47
CA GLU A 405 13.56 -21.64 33.97
C GLU A 405 14.86 -21.19 33.28
N LYS A 406 14.79 -20.90 31.98
CA LYS A 406 15.94 -20.39 31.24
C LYS A 406 16.33 -18.98 31.64
N LEU A 407 15.36 -18.10 31.91
CA LEU A 407 15.61 -16.76 32.46
C LEU A 407 16.25 -16.85 33.85
N GLU A 408 15.70 -17.68 34.75
CA GLU A 408 16.20 -17.88 36.11
C GLU A 408 17.64 -18.40 36.13
N SER A 409 17.93 -19.43 35.31
CA SER A 409 19.25 -20.05 35.26
C SER A 409 20.31 -19.17 34.59
N TYR A 410 19.97 -18.45 33.52
CA TYR A 410 20.95 -17.63 32.80
C TYR A 410 21.33 -16.36 33.57
N PHE A 411 20.33 -15.69 34.16
CA PHE A 411 20.53 -14.43 34.88
C PHE A 411 20.71 -14.60 36.39
N THR A 412 20.72 -15.85 36.89
CA THR A 412 20.88 -16.17 38.32
C THR A 412 19.85 -15.42 39.18
N LEU A 413 18.58 -15.59 38.85
CA LEU A 413 17.45 -14.94 39.52
C LEU A 413 16.34 -15.95 39.85
N LYS A 414 15.32 -15.50 40.59
CA LYS A 414 14.11 -16.27 40.87
C LYS A 414 12.88 -15.46 40.50
N ILE A 415 11.93 -16.11 39.82
CA ILE A 415 10.67 -15.51 39.40
C ILE A 415 9.56 -16.22 40.17
N HIS A 416 8.97 -15.55 41.15
CA HIS A 416 7.89 -16.09 41.97
C HIS A 416 6.53 -15.83 41.30
N HIS A 417 5.49 -16.54 41.75
CA HIS A 417 4.13 -16.32 41.25
C HIS A 417 3.66 -14.88 41.50
N ASP A 418 4.04 -14.27 42.62
CA ASP A 418 3.68 -12.90 42.96
C ASP A 418 4.31 -11.87 41.99
N ASP A 419 5.55 -12.11 41.54
CA ASP A 419 6.22 -11.28 40.52
C ASP A 419 5.45 -11.33 39.19
N ILE A 420 5.00 -12.53 38.80
CA ILE A 420 4.22 -12.74 37.58
C ILE A 420 2.84 -12.09 37.71
N ASN A 421 2.15 -12.28 38.84
CA ASN A 421 0.84 -11.68 39.11
C ASN A 421 0.89 -10.14 39.13
N HIS A 422 1.96 -9.57 39.71
CA HIS A 422 2.19 -8.14 39.68
C HIS A 422 2.36 -7.65 38.23
N SER A 423 3.20 -8.32 37.45
CA SER A 423 3.41 -8.03 36.03
C SER A 423 2.11 -8.13 35.20
N ILE A 424 1.32 -9.20 35.40
CA ILE A 424 -0.01 -9.36 34.78
C ILE A 424 -0.91 -8.17 35.10
N SER A 425 -0.95 -7.74 36.36
CA SER A 425 -1.77 -6.61 36.81
C SER A 425 -1.39 -5.32 36.10
N LEU A 426 -0.09 -5.05 35.95
CA LEU A 426 0.43 -3.89 35.23
C LEU A 426 0.02 -3.88 33.75
N TYR A 427 0.22 -5.00 33.05
CA TYR A 427 -0.12 -5.12 31.63
C TYR A 427 -1.62 -5.14 31.39
N ASN A 428 -2.42 -5.79 32.25
CA ASN A 428 -3.87 -5.73 32.17
C ASN A 428 -4.39 -4.30 32.38
N ALA A 429 -3.81 -3.55 33.31
CA ALA A 429 -4.14 -2.13 33.47
C ALA A 429 -3.86 -1.35 32.19
N ALA A 430 -2.72 -1.56 31.53
CA ALA A 430 -2.41 -0.93 30.25
C ALA A 430 -3.40 -1.31 29.12
N ARG A 431 -3.73 -2.59 28.99
CA ARG A 431 -4.73 -3.07 28.02
C ARG A 431 -6.09 -2.43 28.24
N GLU A 432 -6.53 -2.38 29.49
CA GLU A 432 -7.81 -1.77 29.86
C GLU A 432 -7.82 -0.27 29.59
N ARG A 433 -6.71 0.43 29.89
CA ARG A 433 -6.59 1.86 29.58
C ARG A 433 -6.62 2.12 28.07
N VAL A 434 -5.94 1.31 27.27
CA VAL A 434 -6.02 1.41 25.80
C VAL A 434 -7.45 1.14 25.31
N ARG A 435 -8.14 0.13 25.86
CA ARG A 435 -9.54 -0.16 25.52
C ARG A 435 -10.44 1.05 25.78
N LEU A 436 -10.34 1.65 26.97
CA LEU A 436 -11.11 2.84 27.33
C LEU A 436 -10.72 4.06 26.48
N PHE A 437 -9.43 4.23 26.17
CA PHE A 437 -8.93 5.28 25.29
C PHE A 437 -9.52 5.15 23.88
N LEU A 438 -9.49 3.96 23.28
CA LEU A 438 -10.07 3.69 21.96
C LEU A 438 -11.59 3.89 21.93
N GLN A 439 -12.29 3.54 23.02
CA GLN A 439 -13.72 3.83 23.15
C GLN A 439 -14.02 5.33 23.15
N LYS A 440 -13.20 6.13 23.85
CA LYS A 440 -13.30 7.60 23.81
C LYS A 440 -12.98 8.15 22.41
N TYR A 441 -11.91 7.66 21.79
CA TYR A 441 -11.54 8.02 20.41
C TYR A 441 -12.70 7.78 19.44
N TRP A 442 -13.31 6.58 19.47
CA TRP A 442 -14.42 6.23 18.57
C TRP A 442 -15.72 6.99 18.85
N SER A 443 -15.90 7.54 20.04
CA SER A 443 -17.05 8.41 20.35
C SER A 443 -16.81 9.88 20.00
N GLY A 444 -15.65 10.22 19.44
CA GLY A 444 -15.30 11.58 19.00
C GLY A 444 -14.66 12.47 20.08
N TYR A 445 -14.27 11.89 21.22
CA TYR A 445 -13.75 12.66 22.37
C TYR A 445 -12.26 13.00 22.29
N ILE A 446 -11.46 12.27 21.51
CA ILE A 446 -10.00 12.41 21.51
C ILE A 446 -9.50 12.24 20.08
N GLY A 447 -8.64 13.15 19.60
CA GLY A 447 -7.85 12.99 18.38
C GLY A 447 -8.63 13.06 17.05
N GLN A 448 -8.03 13.66 16.03
CA GLN A 448 -8.63 13.77 14.69
C GLN A 448 -8.07 12.78 13.67
N SER A 449 -6.89 12.19 13.95
CA SER A 449 -6.10 11.40 13.01
C SER A 449 -5.86 9.98 13.49
N GLY A 450 -6.16 8.98 12.67
CA GLY A 450 -5.81 7.59 12.93
C GLY A 450 -4.31 7.33 12.90
N TYR A 451 -3.54 8.14 12.16
CA TYR A 451 -2.07 8.10 12.22
C TYR A 451 -1.55 8.41 13.63
N GLU A 452 -2.05 9.46 14.28
CA GLU A 452 -1.62 9.82 15.64
C GLU A 452 -1.97 8.71 16.65
N ILE A 453 -3.16 8.13 16.53
CA ILE A 453 -3.62 7.02 17.37
C ILE A 453 -2.69 5.81 17.21
N PHE A 454 -2.41 5.40 15.97
CA PHE A 454 -1.54 4.27 15.73
C PHE A 454 -0.10 4.53 16.19
N SER A 455 0.44 5.74 15.95
CA SER A 455 1.77 6.12 16.44
C SER A 455 1.85 6.02 17.97
N LEU A 456 0.82 6.49 18.68
CA LEU A 456 0.71 6.36 20.13
C LEU A 456 0.67 4.90 20.59
N LEU A 457 -0.18 4.07 19.98
CA LEU A 457 -0.28 2.64 20.32
C LEU A 457 1.05 1.91 20.08
N LYS A 458 1.69 2.17 18.95
CA LYS A 458 2.98 1.59 18.58
C LYS A 458 4.10 2.03 19.51
N LYS A 459 4.08 3.26 20.03
CA LYS A 459 4.97 3.68 21.11
C LYS A 459 4.64 2.93 22.40
N GLY A 460 3.37 2.82 22.76
CA GLY A 460 2.89 2.10 23.94
C GLY A 460 3.36 0.65 24.04
N VAL A 461 3.54 -0.05 22.91
CA VAL A 461 4.09 -1.42 22.86
C VAL A 461 5.49 -1.54 23.49
N ASN A 462 6.31 -0.48 23.43
CA ASN A 462 7.68 -0.46 23.93
C ASN A 462 7.86 0.33 25.22
N VAL A 463 6.77 0.79 25.83
CA VAL A 463 6.82 1.65 27.01
C VAL A 463 6.42 0.82 28.22
N LEU A 464 7.01 1.13 29.38
CA LEU A 464 6.57 0.52 30.62
C LEU A 464 5.06 0.77 30.87
N PRO A 465 4.27 -0.27 31.19
CA PRO A 465 2.83 -0.14 31.41
C PRO A 465 2.45 0.98 32.39
N GLU A 466 3.22 1.17 33.46
CA GLU A 466 3.04 2.17 34.49
C GLU A 466 3.11 3.59 33.91
N LYS A 467 4.15 3.87 33.10
CA LYS A 467 4.33 5.17 32.44
C LYS A 467 3.26 5.41 31.38
N PHE A 468 2.97 4.39 30.57
CA PHE A 468 1.96 4.51 29.52
C PHE A 468 0.56 4.75 30.09
N ASN A 469 0.23 4.12 31.21
CA ASN A 469 -1.02 4.35 31.94
C ASN A 469 -1.18 5.78 32.42
N VAL A 470 -0.13 6.37 32.99
CA VAL A 470 -0.14 7.78 33.42
C VAL A 470 -0.39 8.69 32.22
N TYR A 471 0.30 8.44 31.11
CA TYR A 471 0.14 9.23 29.89
C TYR A 471 -1.28 9.13 29.31
N LEU A 472 -1.81 7.92 29.13
CA LEU A 472 -3.18 7.74 28.62
C LEU A 472 -4.22 8.40 29.54
N ASN A 473 -4.04 8.33 30.86
CA ASN A 473 -4.92 9.04 31.79
C ASN A 473 -4.85 10.56 31.63
N HIS A 474 -3.67 11.12 31.35
CA HIS A 474 -3.52 12.55 31.07
C HIS A 474 -4.26 12.92 29.77
N VAL A 475 -4.02 12.19 28.68
CA VAL A 475 -4.69 12.41 27.39
C VAL A 475 -6.20 12.29 27.51
N MET A 476 -6.70 11.26 28.21
CA MET A 476 -8.14 11.04 28.40
C MET A 476 -8.84 12.06 29.31
N LYS A 477 -8.09 12.91 30.04
CA LYS A 477 -8.63 13.99 30.89
C LYS A 477 -8.73 15.33 30.15
N GLN A 478 -8.08 15.47 29.00
CA GLN A 478 -8.18 16.68 28.19
C GLN A 478 -9.64 16.88 27.76
N LYS A 479 -10.12 18.15 27.80
CA LYS A 479 -11.50 18.51 27.49
C LYS A 479 -11.58 19.02 26.04
N GLY A 480 -12.51 18.45 25.27
CA GLY A 480 -12.87 18.88 23.92
C GLY A 480 -13.70 17.79 23.27
N ASP A 481 -14.93 18.08 22.87
CA ASP A 481 -15.69 17.17 22.01
C ASP A 481 -15.30 17.54 20.58
N VAL A 482 -14.41 16.76 19.97
CA VAL A 482 -13.94 16.99 18.60
C VAL A 482 -14.51 15.89 17.73
N ARG A 483 -15.83 15.91 17.59
CA ARG A 483 -16.50 15.05 16.64
C ARG A 483 -16.07 15.43 15.24
N ASP A 484 -15.53 14.46 14.54
CA ASP A 484 -15.26 14.62 13.12
C ASP A 484 -16.58 14.56 12.35
N THR A 485 -17.08 15.73 11.97
CA THR A 485 -18.33 15.90 11.22
C THR A 485 -18.13 15.87 9.72
N ARG A 486 -16.89 15.66 9.24
CA ARG A 486 -16.58 15.65 7.80
C ARG A 486 -17.14 14.39 7.16
N ASP A 487 -17.78 14.54 5.99
CA ASP A 487 -18.23 13.42 5.16
C ASP A 487 -17.06 12.92 4.30
N ILE A 488 -16.12 12.22 4.92
CA ILE A 488 -14.93 11.65 4.28
C ILE A 488 -14.94 10.12 4.35
N PRO A 489 -14.32 9.40 3.39
CA PRO A 489 -14.19 7.95 3.44
C PRO A 489 -13.54 7.47 4.75
N ARG A 490 -14.19 6.53 5.43
CA ARG A 490 -13.76 5.96 6.71
C ARG A 490 -13.18 4.59 6.45
N LEU A 491 -11.93 4.38 6.86
CA LEU A 491 -11.17 3.19 6.51
C LEU A 491 -10.76 2.38 7.75
N PHE A 492 -10.70 1.06 7.56
CA PHE A 492 -10.10 0.11 8.48
C PHE A 492 -8.79 -0.43 7.92
N ILE A 493 -7.72 -0.51 8.70
CA ILE A 493 -6.43 -1.05 8.25
C ILE A 493 -6.10 -2.33 9.03
N TRP A 494 -5.72 -3.40 8.36
CA TRP A 494 -5.33 -4.64 9.05
C TRP A 494 -4.38 -5.48 8.24
N GLY A 495 -3.68 -6.41 8.90
CA GLY A 495 -2.79 -7.33 8.21
C GLY A 495 -1.51 -7.64 8.98
N SER A 496 -0.38 -7.60 8.27
CA SER A 496 0.95 -7.80 8.86
C SER A 496 1.41 -6.58 9.66
N ILE A 497 2.50 -6.73 10.42
CA ILE A 497 3.18 -5.62 11.11
C ILE A 497 3.41 -4.43 10.18
N MET A 498 3.15 -3.20 10.66
CA MET A 498 3.39 -1.95 9.92
C MET A 498 4.41 -1.11 10.67
N GLU A 499 5.69 -1.21 10.30
CA GLU A 499 6.75 -0.44 10.96
C GLU A 499 6.83 1.00 10.45
N ASN A 500 6.56 1.24 9.15
CA ASN A 500 6.45 2.59 8.64
C ASN A 500 5.03 3.14 8.87
N GLU A 501 4.85 3.85 9.97
CA GLU A 501 3.59 4.50 10.34
C GLU A 501 3.19 5.64 9.39
N LYS A 502 4.13 6.19 8.59
CA LYS A 502 3.82 7.22 7.58
C LYS A 502 2.83 6.72 6.53
N ILE A 503 2.70 5.40 6.34
CA ILE A 503 1.67 4.82 5.48
C ILE A 503 0.28 5.28 5.91
N MET A 504 -0.02 5.34 7.21
CA MET A 504 -1.30 5.86 7.69
C MET A 504 -1.46 7.34 7.38
N LYS A 505 -0.38 8.11 7.54
CA LYS A 505 -0.38 9.53 7.18
C LYS A 505 -0.64 9.74 5.69
N VAL A 506 -0.01 8.96 4.81
CA VAL A 506 -0.26 9.02 3.35
C VAL A 506 -1.72 8.71 3.03
N ILE A 507 -2.35 7.77 3.75
CA ILE A 507 -3.76 7.44 3.56
C ILE A 507 -4.67 8.60 3.98
N GLU A 508 -4.38 9.24 5.11
CA GLU A 508 -5.18 10.38 5.59
C GLU A 508 -4.95 11.65 4.76
N ASP A 509 -3.71 11.92 4.36
CA ASP A 509 -3.35 13.02 3.46
C ASP A 509 -3.98 12.87 2.06
N ALA A 510 -4.37 11.65 1.67
CA ALA A 510 -5.13 11.39 0.43
C ALA A 510 -6.63 11.68 0.55
N GLY A 511 -7.12 12.06 1.75
CA GLY A 511 -8.51 12.46 1.96
C GLY A 511 -9.40 11.42 2.67
N ALA A 512 -8.79 10.40 3.29
CA ALA A 512 -9.51 9.41 4.10
C ALA A 512 -9.37 9.69 5.60
N LYS A 513 -10.19 9.02 6.41
CA LYS A 513 -9.97 8.86 7.85
C LYS A 513 -9.69 7.41 8.18
N VAL A 514 -8.57 7.15 8.84
CA VAL A 514 -8.31 5.83 9.43
C VAL A 514 -9.03 5.75 10.77
N VAL A 515 -10.09 4.95 10.85
CA VAL A 515 -10.97 4.87 12.04
C VAL A 515 -10.53 3.80 13.02
N ALA A 516 -9.96 2.71 12.53
CA ALA A 516 -9.42 1.67 13.37
C ALA A 516 -8.40 0.85 12.59
N GLU A 517 -7.53 0.18 13.34
CA GLU A 517 -6.56 -0.74 12.79
C GLU A 517 -6.51 -2.04 13.61
N ASP A 518 -6.13 -3.14 12.96
CA ASP A 518 -5.83 -4.44 13.56
C ASP A 518 -4.43 -4.92 13.13
N LEU A 519 -3.42 -4.31 13.73
CA LEU A 519 -2.00 -4.60 13.49
C LEU A 519 -1.34 -5.11 14.76
N CYS A 520 -0.38 -6.04 14.60
CA CYS A 520 0.28 -6.67 15.73
C CYS A 520 1.19 -5.74 16.55
N ASN A 521 1.51 -4.55 16.04
CA ASN A 521 2.22 -3.47 16.73
C ASN A 521 1.30 -2.28 17.03
N GLY A 522 -0.02 -2.47 16.92
CA GLY A 522 -1.07 -1.54 17.29
C GLY A 522 -2.07 -2.19 18.24
N SER A 523 -3.36 -2.02 17.97
CA SER A 523 -4.50 -2.40 18.80
C SER A 523 -4.50 -3.88 19.20
N ARG A 524 -4.13 -4.79 18.27
CA ARG A 524 -4.10 -6.25 18.51
C ARG A 524 -3.17 -6.63 19.65
N TYR A 525 -2.11 -5.85 19.88
CA TYR A 525 -1.20 -6.10 20.99
C TYR A 525 -1.91 -5.99 22.36
N PHE A 526 -2.84 -5.04 22.46
CA PHE A 526 -3.57 -4.70 23.67
C PHE A 526 -4.88 -5.48 23.85
N ASP A 527 -5.26 -6.31 22.87
CA ASP A 527 -6.45 -7.14 22.93
C ASP A 527 -6.40 -8.19 24.07
N ALA A 528 -7.56 -8.52 24.63
CA ALA A 528 -7.81 -9.51 25.68
C ALA A 528 -7.00 -9.35 26.99
N GLN A 529 -7.69 -9.48 28.12
CA GLN A 529 -7.07 -9.49 29.46
C GLN A 529 -6.62 -10.91 29.87
N ILE A 530 -5.66 -10.98 30.80
CA ILE A 530 -5.27 -12.22 31.47
C ILE A 530 -6.10 -12.38 32.74
N SER A 531 -6.77 -13.51 32.94
CA SER A 531 -7.46 -13.82 34.19
C SER A 531 -6.46 -14.00 35.33
N MET A 532 -6.72 -13.39 36.49
CA MET A 532 -5.96 -13.68 37.71
C MET A 532 -6.36 -15.05 38.24
N GLY A 533 -5.39 -15.93 38.46
CA GLY A 533 -5.64 -17.30 38.90
C GLY A 533 -4.44 -17.93 39.60
N ASN A 534 -4.62 -19.14 40.13
CA ASN A 534 -3.60 -19.83 40.93
C ASN A 534 -2.37 -20.26 40.11
N ASP A 535 -2.53 -20.53 38.80
CA ASP A 535 -1.43 -20.74 37.86
C ASP A 535 -1.33 -19.52 36.92
N PRO A 536 -0.47 -18.54 37.24
CA PRO A 536 -0.32 -17.34 36.42
C PRO A 536 0.32 -17.63 35.05
N ILE A 537 1.13 -18.68 34.93
CA ILE A 537 1.75 -19.06 33.65
C ILE A 537 0.70 -19.64 32.71
N PHE A 538 -0.16 -20.52 33.22
CA PHE A 538 -1.30 -21.02 32.45
C PHE A 538 -2.24 -19.88 32.01
N SER A 539 -2.46 -18.90 32.89
CA SER A 539 -3.29 -17.73 32.58
C SER A 539 -2.69 -16.85 31.47
N ILE A 540 -1.37 -16.61 31.49
CA ILE A 540 -0.65 -15.96 30.38
C ILE A 540 -0.83 -16.77 29.10
N ALA A 541 -0.58 -18.09 29.15
CA ALA A 541 -0.68 -18.95 27.98
C ALA A 541 -2.07 -18.89 27.35
N LYS A 542 -3.12 -18.97 28.16
CA LYS A 542 -4.52 -18.90 27.71
C LYS A 542 -4.77 -17.62 26.92
N ARG A 543 -4.44 -16.44 27.47
CA ARG A 543 -4.65 -15.16 26.79
C ARG A 543 -3.91 -15.08 25.46
N TYR A 544 -2.66 -15.53 25.41
CA TYR A 544 -1.88 -15.47 24.17
C TYR A 544 -2.42 -16.38 23.07
N ILE A 545 -2.94 -17.55 23.44
CA ILE A 545 -3.51 -18.52 22.50
C ILE A 545 -4.92 -18.14 22.04
N THR A 546 -5.74 -17.52 22.89
CA THR A 546 -7.17 -17.27 22.60
C THR A 546 -7.53 -15.82 22.25
N ARG A 547 -6.60 -14.87 22.33
CA ARG A 547 -6.84 -13.49 21.87
C ARG A 547 -6.98 -13.41 20.34
N ALA A 548 -7.34 -12.24 19.82
CA ALA A 548 -7.44 -11.97 18.39
C ALA A 548 -6.26 -12.58 17.59
N PRO A 549 -6.53 -13.53 16.66
CA PRO A 549 -5.49 -14.34 16.07
C PRO A 549 -4.67 -13.59 15.02
N CYS A 550 -3.36 -13.88 14.98
CA CYS A 550 -2.54 -13.58 13.81
C CYS A 550 -2.87 -14.56 12.68
N SER A 551 -2.61 -14.12 11.44
CA SER A 551 -2.66 -14.92 10.20
C SER A 551 -1.95 -16.29 10.28
N ARG A 552 -0.99 -16.46 11.20
CA ARG A 552 -0.32 -17.76 11.42
C ARG A 552 -1.24 -18.82 12.03
N MET A 553 -2.28 -18.42 12.77
CA MET A 553 -3.18 -19.32 13.51
C MET A 553 -4.19 -19.95 12.57
N VAL A 554 -4.78 -21.10 12.95
CA VAL A 554 -5.63 -21.90 12.05
C VAL A 554 -6.92 -21.18 11.62
N ASN A 555 -7.51 -20.35 12.50
CA ASN A 555 -8.85 -19.79 12.28
C ASN A 555 -8.85 -18.43 11.56
N ILE A 556 -8.68 -18.45 10.23
CA ILE A 556 -8.78 -17.25 9.40
C ILE A 556 -10.17 -16.60 9.45
N PHE A 557 -11.24 -17.40 9.53
CA PHE A 557 -12.61 -16.89 9.47
C PHE A 557 -12.98 -16.08 10.70
N GLU A 558 -12.53 -16.50 11.89
CA GLU A 558 -12.69 -15.71 13.11
C GLU A 558 -12.03 -14.34 12.99
N ARG A 559 -10.82 -14.27 12.41
CA ARG A 559 -10.14 -13.00 12.13
C ARG A 559 -10.94 -12.11 11.19
N ILE A 560 -11.47 -12.67 10.10
CA ILE A 560 -12.31 -11.95 9.13
C ILE A 560 -13.59 -11.44 9.81
N ASN A 561 -14.28 -12.30 10.57
CA ASN A 561 -15.53 -11.96 11.23
C ASN A 561 -15.35 -10.84 12.26
N ASN A 562 -14.26 -10.86 13.03
CA ASN A 562 -13.95 -9.79 13.99
C ASN A 562 -13.77 -8.44 13.28
N VAL A 563 -13.09 -8.42 12.15
CA VAL A 563 -12.92 -7.19 11.36
C VAL A 563 -14.23 -6.70 10.77
N LEU A 564 -15.04 -7.59 10.20
CA LEU A 564 -16.36 -7.22 9.69
C LEU A 564 -17.27 -6.65 10.78
N ALA A 565 -17.23 -7.23 11.98
CA ALA A 565 -18.00 -6.72 13.13
C ALA A 565 -17.57 -5.30 13.50
N ILE A 566 -16.25 -5.03 13.58
CA ILE A 566 -15.73 -3.67 13.87
C ILE A 566 -16.13 -2.68 12.78
N MET A 567 -16.01 -3.07 11.50
CA MET A 567 -16.36 -2.20 10.38
C MET A 567 -17.85 -1.82 10.40
N GLN A 568 -18.72 -2.77 10.71
CA GLN A 568 -20.15 -2.53 10.86
C GLN A 568 -20.45 -1.62 12.06
N GLU A 569 -19.85 -1.89 13.22
CA GLU A 569 -20.07 -1.12 14.45
C GLU A 569 -19.62 0.35 14.31
N LYS A 570 -18.55 0.61 13.54
CA LYS A 570 -17.89 1.93 13.47
C LYS A 570 -18.19 2.71 12.18
N SER A 571 -19.18 2.26 11.39
CA SER A 571 -19.57 2.86 10.10
C SER A 571 -18.37 3.10 9.19
N ILE A 572 -17.62 2.04 8.91
CA ILE A 572 -16.43 2.08 8.05
C ILE A 572 -16.84 1.76 6.61
N HIS A 573 -16.38 2.58 5.65
CA HIS A 573 -16.76 2.50 4.23
C HIS A 573 -15.90 1.54 3.41
N GLY A 574 -14.65 1.28 3.83
CA GLY A 574 -13.74 0.38 3.12
C GLY A 574 -12.60 -0.12 4.00
N ALA A 575 -11.91 -1.16 3.54
CA ALA A 575 -10.77 -1.72 4.26
C ALA A 575 -9.49 -1.70 3.41
N ILE A 576 -8.37 -1.56 4.09
CA ILE A 576 -7.03 -1.74 3.54
C ILE A 576 -6.40 -2.95 4.21
N TYR A 577 -6.15 -4.00 3.43
CA TYR A 577 -5.34 -5.13 3.86
C TYR A 577 -3.86 -4.83 3.57
N HIS A 578 -3.09 -4.61 4.62
CA HIS A 578 -1.66 -4.31 4.56
C HIS A 578 -0.83 -5.59 4.71
N THR A 579 0.05 -5.87 3.76
CA THR A 579 1.00 -6.97 3.83
C THR A 579 2.41 -6.50 3.55
N LEU A 580 3.36 -6.87 4.40
CA LEU A 580 4.77 -6.78 4.04
C LEU A 580 5.08 -7.76 2.90
N LYS A 581 5.95 -7.34 1.98
CA LYS A 581 6.55 -8.24 0.98
C LYS A 581 7.11 -9.49 1.67
N PHE A 582 6.85 -10.66 1.09
CA PHE A 582 7.29 -11.96 1.63
C PHE A 582 6.74 -12.30 3.03
N CYS A 583 5.57 -11.75 3.40
CA CYS A 583 4.84 -12.20 4.58
C CYS A 583 3.90 -13.35 4.21
N ASP A 584 4.43 -14.57 4.21
CA ASP A 584 3.77 -15.76 3.63
C ASP A 584 2.37 -16.00 4.19
N HIS A 585 2.20 -15.97 5.51
CA HIS A 585 0.90 -16.19 6.15
C HIS A 585 -0.14 -15.16 5.68
N ASN A 586 0.17 -13.86 5.74
CA ASN A 586 -0.82 -12.84 5.37
C ASN A 586 -1.10 -12.85 3.87
N LEU A 587 -0.12 -13.21 3.02
CA LEU A 587 -0.31 -13.34 1.57
C LEU A 587 -1.12 -14.58 1.22
N LEU A 588 -0.97 -15.69 1.95
CA LEU A 588 -1.78 -16.90 1.79
C LEU A 588 -3.24 -16.69 2.20
N ASP A 589 -3.49 -15.87 3.22
CA ASP A 589 -4.85 -15.51 3.64
C ASP A 589 -5.57 -14.61 2.63
N TYR A 590 -4.82 -13.82 1.83
CA TYR A 590 -5.38 -12.77 1.00
C TYR A 590 -6.46 -13.24 0.01
N PRO A 591 -6.31 -14.34 -0.75
CA PRO A 591 -7.36 -14.81 -1.67
C PRO A 591 -8.70 -15.06 -0.98
N VAL A 592 -8.69 -15.64 0.23
CA VAL A 592 -9.91 -15.91 1.02
C VAL A 592 -10.52 -14.59 1.50
N ILE A 593 -9.68 -13.66 1.96
CA ILE A 593 -10.12 -12.32 2.38
C ILE A 593 -10.73 -11.56 1.19
N LYS A 594 -10.04 -11.51 0.05
CA LYS A 594 -10.51 -10.84 -1.18
C LYS A 594 -11.87 -11.38 -1.61
N LYS A 595 -12.01 -12.71 -1.65
CA LYS A 595 -13.28 -13.37 -1.97
C LYS A 595 -14.40 -12.98 -1.01
N THR A 596 -14.14 -13.04 0.30
CA THR A 596 -15.16 -12.76 1.34
C THR A 596 -15.61 -11.30 1.30
N PHE A 597 -14.68 -10.36 1.13
CA PHE A 597 -15.00 -8.93 1.03
C PHE A 597 -15.79 -8.61 -0.24
N HIS A 598 -15.41 -9.22 -1.37
CA HIS A 598 -16.15 -9.11 -2.62
C HIS A 598 -17.59 -9.65 -2.48
N GLU A 599 -17.77 -10.84 -1.91
CA GLU A 599 -19.10 -11.43 -1.68
C GLU A 599 -20.00 -10.58 -0.77
N LYS A 600 -19.40 -9.81 0.14
CA LYS A 600 -20.11 -8.87 1.03
C LYS A 600 -20.26 -7.47 0.46
N ASN A 601 -19.81 -7.22 -0.77
CA ASN A 601 -19.77 -5.89 -1.40
C ASN A 601 -19.05 -4.84 -0.54
N ILE A 602 -17.99 -5.23 0.17
CA ILE A 602 -17.16 -4.33 0.97
C ILE A 602 -15.88 -4.01 0.18
N PRO A 603 -15.64 -2.75 -0.18
CA PRO A 603 -14.43 -2.35 -0.89
C PRO A 603 -13.17 -2.68 -0.09
N LEU A 604 -12.21 -3.34 -0.76
CA LEU A 604 -10.95 -3.80 -0.17
C LEU A 604 -9.76 -3.42 -1.06
N LEU A 605 -8.83 -2.65 -0.51
CA LEU A 605 -7.54 -2.38 -1.14
C LEU A 605 -6.44 -3.26 -0.51
N HIS A 606 -5.66 -3.97 -1.33
CA HIS A 606 -4.50 -4.72 -0.86
C HIS A 606 -3.21 -3.94 -1.04
N LEU A 607 -2.65 -3.43 0.06
CA LEU A 607 -1.34 -2.77 0.06
C LEU A 607 -0.24 -3.77 0.40
N ASN A 608 0.40 -4.32 -0.65
CA ASN A 608 1.61 -5.12 -0.53
C ASN A 608 2.85 -4.23 -0.73
N CYS A 609 3.56 -3.91 0.35
CA CYS A 609 4.68 -2.99 0.32
C CYS A 609 5.86 -3.48 1.17
N ASP A 610 7.04 -2.90 0.95
CA ASP A 610 8.07 -2.87 1.98
C ASP A 610 7.80 -1.69 2.94
N TYR A 611 8.53 -1.61 4.07
CA TYR A 611 8.42 -0.45 4.97
C TYR A 611 9.43 0.65 4.62
N THR A 612 10.11 0.58 3.46
CA THR A 612 11.05 1.64 3.05
C THR A 612 10.29 2.85 2.52
N ALA A 613 10.87 4.05 2.65
CA ALA A 613 10.26 5.29 2.14
C ALA A 613 10.12 5.31 0.60
N SER A 614 10.79 4.41 -0.12
CA SER A 614 10.77 4.38 -1.59
C SER A 614 9.39 4.06 -2.19
N SER A 615 8.50 3.44 -1.41
CA SER A 615 7.17 2.99 -1.84
C SER A 615 6.06 4.03 -1.63
N GLU A 616 6.33 5.19 -0.99
CA GLU A 616 5.30 6.15 -0.58
C GLU A 616 4.47 6.71 -1.76
N GLY A 617 5.13 7.06 -2.87
CA GLY A 617 4.44 7.57 -4.07
C GLY A 617 3.48 6.55 -4.69
N GLN A 618 3.89 5.28 -4.76
CA GLN A 618 3.04 4.21 -5.27
C GLN A 618 1.85 3.94 -4.33
N ILE A 619 2.08 3.95 -3.02
CA ILE A 619 1.02 3.78 -2.02
C ILE A 619 0.00 4.90 -2.15
N LYS A 620 0.46 6.16 -2.27
CA LYS A 620 -0.41 7.32 -2.42
C LYS A 620 -1.35 7.17 -3.63
N THR A 621 -0.81 6.89 -4.82
CA THR A 621 -1.63 6.72 -6.04
C THR A 621 -2.65 5.59 -5.89
N ARG A 622 -2.27 4.47 -5.27
CA ARG A 622 -3.19 3.33 -5.03
C ARG A 622 -4.31 3.69 -4.08
N VAL A 623 -4.01 4.46 -3.05
CA VAL A 623 -5.00 4.94 -2.09
C VAL A 623 -5.92 5.97 -2.75
N GLU A 624 -5.38 6.95 -3.48
CA GLU A 624 -6.18 7.94 -4.23
C GLU A 624 -7.21 7.24 -5.13
N ALA A 625 -6.79 6.28 -5.96
CA ALA A 625 -7.69 5.51 -6.82
C ALA A 625 -8.76 4.73 -6.04
N PHE A 626 -8.40 4.16 -4.88
CA PHE A 626 -9.35 3.46 -4.02
C PHE A 626 -10.37 4.42 -3.37
N LEU A 627 -9.95 5.62 -2.97
CA LEU A 627 -10.86 6.63 -2.42
C LEU A 627 -11.80 7.19 -3.49
N GLU A 628 -11.33 7.35 -4.72
CA GLU A 628 -12.16 7.70 -5.87
C GLU A 628 -13.27 6.65 -6.08
N GLN A 629 -12.95 5.35 -5.98
CA GLN A 629 -13.94 4.27 -6.04
C GLN A 629 -14.98 4.33 -4.91
N LEU A 630 -14.55 4.67 -3.68
CA LEU A 630 -15.46 4.78 -2.54
C LEU A 630 -16.44 5.95 -2.68
N THR A 631 -16.03 7.03 -3.35
CA THR A 631 -16.86 8.23 -3.52
C THR A 631 -17.76 8.18 -4.76
N SER A 632 -17.46 7.31 -5.73
CA SER A 632 -18.27 7.12 -6.95
C SER A 632 -19.42 6.12 -6.81
N THR A 633 -19.48 5.37 -5.70
CA THR A 633 -20.57 4.43 -5.44
C THR A 633 -21.78 5.22 -4.90
N PRO A 634 -22.95 5.18 -5.55
CA PRO A 634 -24.13 5.90 -5.05
C PRO A 634 -24.49 5.40 -3.64
N LYS A 635 -24.61 6.33 -2.68
CA LYS A 635 -25.00 6.08 -1.29
C LYS A 635 -26.42 5.49 -1.19
#